data_AF-A0A160A429-F1
#
_entry.id   AF-A0A160A429-F1
#
_cell.length_a   1.000
_cell.length_b   1.000
_cell.length_c   1.000
_cell.angle_alpha   90.00
_cell.angle_beta   90.00
_cell.angle_gamma   90.00
#
_symmetry.space_group_name_H-M   'P 1'
#
loop_
_entity.id
_entity.type
_entity.pdbx_description
1 polymer ?
#
loop_
_entity_poly.entity_id
_entity_poly.type
_entity_poly.pdbx_seq_one_letter_code
_entity_poly.pdbx_strand_id
1 'polypeptide(L)'
;MIKAKTGKPLEASRSRSQIIVLFVALIVFIMLLFANFAYLNTQSSYDKQYIGHAGELRVLSQRIAKNATEAAAGKPAAFKLLSDARNDFAQRWGYLKQGDPVTGLPPAPATLRPQMRAVQLDWERLLKNTDAILSSEQTVLSLHQVAATLAETVPQLQVEYEKVVEILLQRGAPAAQVAMAQRQSLLAERILGAVNTVLAGDENASQAADTFGRDAARFGQVLNGMLQGDPALKISQVQDRDARARLSEISELFEFVSGSVDEILETSPELFKVRESAGNIFNLSQTLLDEASHLATAFENLAGGRSINTIGGYVLGLLALMSIILIGLVMVRETNRQLHETAQKNERNQNAIMRLLDEIEDLADGDLTVTASVTEDFTGTIADSINYSVDQLRDLVATINLTAGQVAAAVQETQATAMHLAQASEHQAQQISEASTSINEMAQSIDQVSANAAESSAVAERSVEIANKGNEVVHNTIHGMDNIREQIQDTAKRIKRLGESSQEIGDIVSLIDDIADQTNILALNAAIQASMAGDAGRGFAVVADEVQRLAERSSAATRQIETLVRAIQADTNEAVISMEQTTTEVVRGARLAQDAGVALEEIEGVSKTLAALIQSISNAAQQQTTSAGQISLTMNVIQQITSQTSSGSTATAESIGNLAKMASQLRRSVSGFTLPAAAAAGDEEKG
;
A
#
# COMPACT_ATOMS: atom_id res chain seq x y z
N MET A 1 53.15 -14.22 108.41
CA MET A 1 53.32 -13.15 107.41
C MET A 1 53.44 -13.78 106.02
N ILE A 2 52.65 -13.29 105.06
CA ILE A 2 52.87 -13.30 103.60
C ILE A 2 52.52 -14.59 102.80
N LYS A 3 51.22 -14.70 102.52
CA LYS A 3 50.52 -14.81 101.22
C LYS A 3 51.14 -15.56 100.02
N ALA A 4 50.30 -16.49 99.52
CA ALA A 4 50.27 -17.15 98.22
C ALA A 4 50.25 -16.22 96.99
N LYS A 5 50.75 -16.74 95.85
CA LYS A 5 50.36 -16.31 94.51
C LYS A 5 50.53 -17.44 93.48
N THR A 6 49.61 -18.40 93.53
CA THR A 6 49.26 -19.24 92.38
C THR A 6 48.27 -18.46 91.52
N GLY A 7 48.64 -18.13 90.29
CA GLY A 7 47.74 -17.46 89.34
C GLY A 7 48.34 -17.26 87.96
N LYS A 8 47.98 -18.14 87.02
CA LYS A 8 47.43 -17.85 85.66
C LYS A 8 47.82 -18.90 84.60
N PRO A 9 46.96 -19.91 84.35
CA PRO A 9 46.79 -20.53 83.03
C PRO A 9 45.49 -20.07 82.31
N LEU A 10 44.69 -19.20 82.94
CA LEU A 10 43.34 -18.84 82.47
C LEU A 10 43.27 -17.69 81.43
N GLU A 11 44.35 -16.93 81.20
CA GLU A 11 44.34 -15.83 80.21
C GLU A 11 44.68 -16.27 78.78
N ALA A 12 45.54 -17.27 78.59
CA ALA A 12 45.89 -17.78 77.26
C ALA A 12 44.72 -18.54 76.59
N SER A 13 43.94 -19.28 77.38
CA SER A 13 42.73 -19.96 76.88
C SER A 13 41.65 -18.96 76.45
N ARG A 14 41.54 -17.80 77.12
CA ARG A 14 40.58 -16.74 76.77
C ARG A 14 40.93 -16.06 75.44
N SER A 15 42.20 -15.79 75.18
CA SER A 15 42.66 -15.16 73.93
C SER A 15 42.49 -16.07 72.72
N ARG A 16 42.89 -17.35 72.85
CA ARG A 16 42.67 -18.36 71.81
C ARG A 16 41.19 -18.58 71.52
N SER A 17 40.35 -18.60 72.55
CA SER A 17 38.89 -18.68 72.39
C SER A 17 38.28 -17.43 71.75
N GLN A 18 38.84 -16.24 72.00
CA GLN A 18 38.40 -14.98 71.37
C GLN A 18 38.76 -14.94 69.88
N ILE A 19 39.95 -15.40 69.50
CA ILE A 19 40.38 -15.51 68.09
C ILE A 19 39.48 -16.50 67.35
N ILE A 20 39.18 -17.66 67.94
CA ILE A 20 38.28 -18.65 67.33
C ILE A 20 36.88 -18.06 67.13
N VAL A 21 36.33 -17.34 68.11
CA VAL A 21 35.02 -16.69 67.99
C VAL A 21 35.01 -15.62 66.88
N LEU A 22 36.06 -14.79 66.79
CA LEU A 22 36.18 -13.77 65.74
C LEU A 22 36.37 -14.38 64.35
N PHE A 23 37.10 -15.48 64.23
CA PHE A 23 37.29 -16.20 62.98
C PHE A 23 36.00 -16.88 62.50
N VAL A 24 35.24 -17.48 63.42
CA VAL A 24 33.90 -18.00 63.13
C VAL A 24 32.95 -16.88 62.69
N ALA A 25 32.98 -15.72 63.36
CA ALA A 25 32.19 -14.56 62.96
C ALA A 25 32.55 -14.04 61.55
N LEU A 26 33.84 -14.00 61.21
CA LEU A 26 34.31 -13.63 59.87
C LEU A 26 33.79 -14.59 58.79
N ILE A 27 33.89 -15.90 59.03
CA ILE A 27 33.37 -16.91 58.10
C ILE A 27 31.86 -16.75 57.92
N VAL A 28 31.11 -16.49 59.00
CA VAL A 28 29.67 -16.25 58.94
C VAL A 28 29.36 -14.99 58.12
N PHE A 29 30.10 -13.90 58.30
CA PHE A 29 29.89 -12.67 57.51
C PHE A 29 30.23 -12.86 56.02
N ILE A 30 31.30 -13.60 55.70
CA ILE A 30 31.65 -13.92 54.31
C ILE A 30 30.58 -14.83 53.68
N MET A 31 30.10 -15.85 54.39
CA MET A 31 29.02 -16.71 53.92
C MET A 31 27.73 -15.92 53.70
N LEU A 32 27.36 -15.02 54.62
CA LEU A 32 26.18 -14.15 54.46
C LEU A 32 26.35 -13.15 53.32
N LEU A 33 27.55 -12.62 53.10
CA LEU A 33 27.84 -11.74 51.96
C LEU A 33 27.73 -12.49 50.64
N PHE A 34 28.31 -13.69 50.55
CA PHE A 34 28.19 -14.55 49.37
C PHE A 34 26.73 -14.96 49.13
N ALA A 35 26.00 -15.35 50.17
CA ALA A 35 24.57 -15.66 50.08
C ALA A 35 23.75 -14.44 49.61
N ASN A 36 24.03 -13.26 50.14
CA ASN A 36 23.37 -12.02 49.71
C ASN A 36 23.71 -11.65 48.26
N PHE A 37 24.97 -11.81 47.84
CA PHE A 37 25.39 -11.58 46.46
C PHE A 37 24.75 -12.60 45.49
N ALA A 38 24.76 -13.89 45.84
CA ALA A 38 24.11 -14.94 45.06
C ALA A 38 22.59 -14.73 44.95
N TYR A 39 21.95 -14.30 46.04
CA TYR A 39 20.54 -13.93 46.07
C TYR A 39 20.24 -12.72 45.18
N LEU A 40 21.01 -11.63 45.29
CA LEU A 40 20.86 -10.44 44.46
C LEU A 40 21.10 -10.73 42.96
N ASN A 41 22.11 -11.54 42.65
CA ASN A 41 22.41 -11.95 41.27
C ASN A 41 21.29 -12.81 40.66
N THR A 42 20.76 -13.76 41.44
CA THR A 42 19.61 -14.58 41.04
C THR A 42 18.38 -13.71 40.79
N GLN A 43 18.07 -12.80 41.73
CA GLN A 43 16.93 -11.91 41.62
C GLN A 43 17.05 -10.96 40.42
N SER A 44 18.25 -10.43 40.14
CA SER A 44 18.51 -9.59 38.97
C SER A 44 18.32 -10.35 37.66
N SER A 45 18.69 -11.64 37.61
CA SER A 45 18.44 -12.50 36.44
C SER A 45 16.95 -12.72 36.20
N TYR A 46 16.16 -12.95 37.25
CA TYR A 46 14.70 -13.03 37.15
C TYR A 46 14.07 -11.72 36.66
N ASP A 47 14.51 -10.59 37.20
CA ASP A 47 13.98 -9.27 36.82
C ASP A 47 14.22 -8.98 35.33
N LYS A 48 15.38 -9.34 34.78
CA LYS A 48 15.65 -9.24 33.33
C LYS A 48 14.72 -10.12 32.50
N GLN A 49 14.44 -11.35 32.94
CA GLN A 49 13.52 -12.26 32.25
C GLN A 49 12.08 -11.74 32.28
N TYR A 50 11.60 -11.25 33.43
CA TYR A 50 10.26 -10.66 33.53
C TYR A 50 10.09 -9.46 32.59
N ILE A 51 11.05 -8.54 32.59
CA ILE A 51 11.03 -7.37 31.69
C ILE A 51 11.07 -7.82 30.23
N GLY A 52 11.92 -8.80 29.90
CA GLY A 52 12.02 -9.35 28.54
C GLY A 52 10.71 -9.99 28.06
N HIS A 53 10.08 -10.84 28.88
CA HIS A 53 8.79 -11.44 28.53
C HIS A 53 7.71 -10.37 28.41
N ALA A 54 7.58 -9.45 29.36
CA ALA A 54 6.58 -8.37 29.30
C ALA A 54 6.78 -7.44 28.10
N GLY A 55 8.04 -7.12 27.75
CA GLY A 55 8.38 -6.34 26.56
C GLY A 55 7.96 -7.04 25.26
N GLU A 56 8.16 -8.35 25.17
CA GLU A 56 7.77 -9.14 23.99
C GLU A 56 6.26 -9.26 23.82
N LEU A 57 5.49 -9.30 24.92
CA LEU A 57 4.02 -9.28 24.85
C LEU A 57 3.50 -8.01 24.14
N ARG A 58 4.17 -6.87 24.30
CA ARG A 58 3.83 -5.62 23.60
C ARG A 58 3.98 -5.75 22.08
N VAL A 59 5.05 -6.40 21.64
CA VAL A 59 5.32 -6.61 20.20
C VAL A 59 4.34 -7.64 19.63
N LEU A 60 4.08 -8.72 20.39
CA LEU A 60 3.19 -9.79 19.98
C LEU A 60 1.74 -9.33 19.90
N SER A 61 1.26 -8.43 20.79
CA SER A 61 -0.10 -7.89 20.70
C SER A 61 -0.34 -7.16 19.37
N GLN A 62 0.63 -6.37 18.91
CA GLN A 62 0.57 -5.66 17.63
C GLN A 62 0.71 -6.60 16.42
N ARG A 63 1.58 -7.61 16.51
CA ARG A 63 1.70 -8.65 15.47
C ARG A 63 0.40 -9.43 15.28
N ILE A 64 -0.28 -9.78 16.38
CA ILE A 64 -1.59 -10.47 16.32
C ILE A 64 -2.61 -9.59 15.60
N ALA A 65 -2.70 -8.29 15.92
CA ALA A 65 -3.61 -7.39 15.22
C ALA A 65 -3.33 -7.26 13.73
N LYS A 66 -2.06 -7.06 13.35
CA LYS A 66 -1.67 -7.00 11.94
C LYS A 66 -2.06 -8.28 11.20
N ASN A 67 -1.67 -9.44 11.73
CA ASN A 67 -1.88 -10.72 11.07
C ASN A 67 -3.37 -11.12 11.07
N ALA A 68 -4.15 -10.72 12.08
CA ALA A 68 -5.59 -10.93 12.12
C ALA A 68 -6.31 -10.18 11.00
N THR A 69 -5.97 -8.91 10.78
CA THR A 69 -6.54 -8.13 9.67
C THR A 69 -6.15 -8.70 8.31
N GLU A 70 -4.90 -9.14 8.15
CA GLU A 70 -4.42 -9.76 6.91
C GLU A 70 -5.04 -11.15 6.66
N ALA A 71 -5.25 -11.96 7.70
CA ALA A 71 -5.92 -13.25 7.61
C ALA A 71 -7.41 -13.07 7.27
N ALA A 72 -8.09 -12.12 7.90
CA ALA A 72 -9.47 -11.76 7.59
C ALA A 72 -9.65 -11.22 6.16
N ALA A 73 -8.58 -10.70 5.53
CA ALA A 73 -8.54 -10.30 4.13
C ALA A 73 -8.17 -11.44 3.15
N GLY A 74 -8.17 -12.70 3.62
CA GLY A 74 -7.98 -13.86 2.75
C GLY A 74 -6.53 -14.19 2.40
N LYS A 75 -5.53 -13.67 3.12
CA LYS A 75 -4.12 -14.03 2.88
C LYS A 75 -3.75 -15.33 3.58
N PRO A 76 -3.37 -16.41 2.85
CA PRO A 76 -3.08 -17.72 3.46
C PRO A 76 -1.91 -17.67 4.47
N ALA A 77 -0.83 -16.96 4.12
CA ALA A 77 0.35 -16.87 4.99
C ALA A 77 0.06 -16.19 6.33
N ALA A 78 -0.96 -15.32 6.39
CA ALA A 78 -1.29 -14.56 7.60
C ALA A 78 -1.93 -15.45 8.69
N PHE A 79 -2.65 -16.51 8.32
CA PHE A 79 -3.23 -17.45 9.30
C PHE A 79 -2.14 -18.14 10.13
N LYS A 80 -1.09 -18.63 9.46
CA LYS A 80 0.05 -19.24 10.15
C LYS A 80 0.75 -18.23 11.06
N LEU A 81 1.05 -17.03 10.56
CA LEU A 81 1.69 -15.97 11.34
C LEU A 81 0.84 -15.50 12.53
N LEU A 82 -0.48 -15.50 12.39
CA LEU A 82 -1.43 -15.21 13.45
C LEU A 82 -1.41 -16.29 14.54
N SER A 83 -1.48 -17.56 14.14
CA SER A 83 -1.38 -18.71 15.05
C SER A 83 -0.05 -18.70 15.81
N ASP A 84 1.07 -18.48 15.12
CA ASP A 84 2.40 -18.43 15.72
C ASP A 84 2.49 -17.29 16.75
N ALA A 85 2.05 -16.08 16.39
CA ALA A 85 2.06 -14.94 17.31
C ALA A 85 1.14 -15.16 18.53
N ARG A 86 -0.03 -15.78 18.34
CA ARG A 86 -0.95 -16.17 19.43
C ARG A 86 -0.28 -17.16 20.39
N ASN A 87 0.38 -18.18 19.84
CA ASN A 87 1.03 -19.23 20.62
C ASN A 87 2.22 -18.67 21.42
N ASP A 88 3.05 -17.84 20.78
CA ASP A 88 4.17 -17.17 21.43
C ASP A 88 3.71 -16.26 22.56
N PHE A 89 2.62 -15.52 22.36
CA PHE A 89 2.02 -14.70 23.42
C PHE A 89 1.54 -15.57 24.57
N ALA A 90 0.77 -16.64 24.28
CA ALA A 90 0.25 -17.55 25.29
C ALA A 90 1.37 -18.19 26.12
N GLN A 91 2.45 -18.61 25.47
CA GLN A 91 3.62 -19.22 26.11
C GLN A 91 4.33 -18.23 27.04
N ARG A 92 4.67 -17.04 26.55
CA ARG A 92 5.34 -16.00 27.36
C ARG A 92 4.47 -15.50 28.50
N TRP A 93 3.17 -15.36 28.26
CA TRP A 93 2.20 -15.05 29.30
C TRP A 93 2.13 -16.15 30.37
N GLY A 94 2.21 -17.42 29.93
CA GLY A 94 2.34 -18.59 30.80
C GLY A 94 3.56 -18.50 31.73
N TYR A 95 4.73 -18.12 31.21
CA TYR A 95 5.94 -17.93 32.00
C TYR A 95 5.79 -16.86 33.07
N LEU A 96 5.13 -15.73 32.76
CA LEU A 96 4.86 -14.69 33.77
C LEU A 96 3.87 -15.17 34.85
N LYS A 97 2.88 -15.98 34.49
CA LYS A 97 1.80 -16.42 35.39
C LYS A 97 2.18 -17.59 36.28
N GLN A 98 2.88 -18.57 35.73
CA GLN A 98 3.17 -19.86 36.38
C GLN A 98 4.65 -20.04 36.72
N GLY A 99 5.52 -19.21 36.15
CA GLY A 99 6.96 -19.39 36.17
C GLY A 99 7.45 -20.21 34.96
N ASP A 100 8.76 -20.18 34.73
CA ASP A 100 9.44 -21.00 33.73
C ASP A 100 10.27 -22.08 34.43
N PRO A 101 9.88 -23.37 34.34
CA PRO A 101 10.61 -24.46 34.97
C PRO A 101 11.98 -24.73 34.34
N VAL A 102 12.23 -24.27 33.11
CA VAL A 102 13.51 -24.47 32.39
C VAL A 102 14.56 -23.50 32.91
N THR A 103 14.21 -22.23 33.08
CA THR A 103 15.12 -21.20 33.60
C THR A 103 15.07 -21.08 35.13
N GLY A 104 14.12 -21.76 35.77
CA GLY A 104 13.86 -21.65 37.21
C GLY A 104 13.22 -20.32 37.60
N LEU A 105 12.57 -19.62 36.67
CA LEU A 105 11.87 -18.37 36.90
C LEU A 105 10.61 -18.65 37.75
N PRO A 106 10.44 -18.02 38.93
CA PRO A 106 9.21 -18.15 39.70
C PRO A 106 8.04 -17.43 39.00
N PRO A 107 6.78 -17.66 39.43
CA PRO A 107 5.66 -16.83 38.99
C PRO A 107 5.82 -15.39 39.44
N ALA A 108 5.25 -14.47 38.67
CA ALA A 108 5.40 -13.05 38.92
C ALA A 108 4.95 -12.64 40.34
N PRO A 109 5.63 -11.64 40.96
CA PRO A 109 5.38 -11.22 42.33
C PRO A 109 3.92 -10.80 42.59
N ALA A 110 3.41 -11.13 43.79
CA ALA A 110 2.03 -10.83 44.18
C ALA A 110 1.69 -9.31 44.16
N THR A 111 2.69 -8.44 44.22
CA THR A 111 2.55 -6.98 44.13
C THR A 111 2.05 -6.51 42.77
N LEU A 112 2.29 -7.28 41.70
CA LEU A 112 1.92 -6.96 40.32
C LEU A 112 0.60 -7.60 39.87
N ARG A 113 -0.14 -8.23 40.78
CA ARG A 113 -1.44 -8.86 40.49
C ARG A 113 -2.44 -7.95 39.79
N PRO A 114 -2.58 -6.65 40.11
CA PRO A 114 -3.50 -5.76 39.41
C PRO A 114 -3.18 -5.62 37.92
N GLN A 115 -1.91 -5.35 37.59
CA GLN A 115 -1.42 -5.21 36.22
C GLN A 115 -1.54 -6.54 35.46
N MET A 116 -1.19 -7.64 36.12
CA MET A 116 -1.36 -8.97 35.51
C MET A 116 -2.82 -9.31 35.21
N ARG A 117 -3.75 -8.87 36.06
CA ARG A 117 -5.19 -9.12 35.85
C ARG A 117 -5.74 -8.30 34.68
N ALA A 118 -5.27 -7.07 34.49
CA ALA A 118 -5.64 -6.24 33.34
C ALA A 118 -5.21 -6.92 32.03
N VAL A 119 -3.93 -7.28 31.92
CA VAL A 119 -3.40 -8.01 30.75
C VAL A 119 -4.13 -9.34 30.52
N GLN A 120 -4.44 -10.11 31.58
CA GLN A 120 -5.18 -11.37 31.46
C GLN A 120 -6.56 -11.17 30.81
N LEU A 121 -7.29 -10.14 31.24
CA LEU A 121 -8.67 -9.92 30.82
C LEU A 121 -8.75 -9.53 29.33
N ASP A 122 -7.83 -8.68 28.88
CA ASP A 122 -7.75 -8.29 27.48
C ASP A 122 -7.18 -9.42 26.61
N TRP A 123 -6.20 -10.17 27.12
CA TRP A 123 -5.66 -11.35 26.44
C TRP A 123 -6.74 -12.41 26.19
N GLU A 124 -7.60 -12.73 27.16
CA GLU A 124 -8.67 -13.73 26.99
C GLU A 124 -9.67 -13.32 25.90
N ARG A 125 -10.02 -12.03 25.83
CA ARG A 125 -10.90 -11.49 24.79
C ARG A 125 -10.23 -11.52 23.43
N LEU A 126 -8.98 -11.12 23.36
CA LEU A 126 -8.22 -11.12 22.12
C LEU A 126 -8.02 -12.55 21.61
N LEU A 127 -7.66 -13.49 22.48
CA LEU A 127 -7.54 -14.92 22.17
C LEU A 127 -8.83 -15.49 21.58
N LYS A 128 -9.99 -15.20 22.20
CA LYS A 128 -11.30 -15.66 21.69
C LYS A 128 -11.57 -15.19 20.27
N ASN A 129 -11.27 -13.93 19.96
CA ASN A 129 -11.45 -13.38 18.60
C ASN A 129 -10.40 -13.97 17.64
N THR A 130 -9.15 -14.15 18.08
CA THR A 130 -8.09 -14.76 17.27
C THR A 130 -8.43 -16.19 16.90
N ASP A 131 -8.92 -16.99 17.85
CA ASP A 131 -9.33 -18.37 17.61
C ASP A 131 -10.54 -18.45 16.67
N ALA A 132 -11.46 -17.49 16.72
CA ALA A 132 -12.57 -17.41 15.77
C ALA A 132 -12.08 -17.21 14.33
N ILE A 133 -11.09 -16.34 14.10
CA ILE A 133 -10.49 -16.14 12.77
C ILE A 133 -9.78 -17.42 12.31
N LEU A 134 -8.96 -18.02 13.18
CA LEU A 134 -8.20 -19.23 12.86
C LEU A 134 -9.12 -20.43 12.56
N SER A 135 -10.26 -20.56 13.26
CA SER A 135 -11.22 -21.64 12.99
C SER A 135 -11.92 -21.50 11.64
N SER A 136 -12.00 -20.28 11.12
CA SER A 136 -12.67 -19.96 9.84
C SER A 136 -11.70 -19.88 8.66
N GLU A 137 -10.44 -20.31 8.82
CA GLU A 137 -9.39 -20.25 7.79
C GLU A 137 -9.87 -20.82 6.45
N GLN A 138 -10.38 -22.05 6.46
CA GLN A 138 -10.81 -22.72 5.23
C GLN A 138 -11.98 -21.97 4.56
N THR A 139 -12.95 -21.50 5.33
CA THR A 139 -14.09 -20.74 4.82
C THR A 139 -13.64 -19.45 4.15
N VAL A 140 -12.78 -18.67 4.81
CA VAL A 140 -12.28 -17.39 4.31
C VAL A 140 -11.49 -17.60 3.01
N LEU A 141 -10.63 -18.62 2.96
CA LEU A 141 -9.82 -18.91 1.77
C LEU A 141 -10.67 -19.42 0.61
N SER A 142 -11.64 -20.30 0.86
CA SER A 142 -12.57 -20.80 -0.17
C SER A 142 -13.34 -19.65 -0.81
N LEU A 143 -13.90 -18.77 0.03
CA LEU A 143 -14.71 -17.65 -0.43
C LEU A 143 -13.90 -16.63 -1.25
N HIS A 144 -12.65 -16.34 -0.85
CA HIS A 144 -11.76 -15.49 -1.63
C HIS A 144 -11.36 -16.14 -2.96
N GLN A 145 -11.20 -17.47 -3.01
CA GLN A 145 -10.92 -18.21 -4.24
C GLN A 145 -12.11 -18.20 -5.21
N VAL A 146 -13.33 -18.40 -4.68
CA VAL A 146 -14.58 -18.29 -5.44
C VAL A 146 -14.68 -16.89 -6.04
N ALA A 147 -14.52 -15.85 -5.22
CA ALA A 147 -14.58 -14.47 -5.67
C ALA A 147 -13.49 -14.12 -6.71
N ALA A 148 -12.27 -14.62 -6.56
CA ALA A 148 -11.21 -14.45 -7.55
C ALA A 148 -11.58 -15.09 -8.90
N THR A 149 -12.17 -16.28 -8.87
CA THR A 149 -12.63 -16.98 -10.07
C THR A 149 -13.81 -16.23 -10.72
N LEU A 150 -14.73 -15.68 -9.93
CA LEU A 150 -15.81 -14.82 -10.41
C LEU A 150 -15.30 -13.52 -11.03
N ALA A 151 -14.26 -12.91 -10.44
CA ALA A 151 -13.62 -11.71 -10.99
C ALA A 151 -12.94 -11.95 -12.33
N GLU A 152 -12.55 -13.19 -12.65
CA GLU A 152 -12.06 -13.60 -13.97
C GLU A 152 -13.20 -13.97 -14.93
N THR A 153 -14.24 -14.62 -14.43
CA THR A 153 -15.34 -15.17 -15.25
C THR A 153 -16.36 -14.11 -15.67
N VAL A 154 -16.71 -13.17 -14.78
CA VAL A 154 -17.73 -12.13 -15.05
C VAL A 154 -17.33 -11.20 -16.21
N PRO A 155 -16.08 -10.70 -16.31
CA PRO A 155 -15.66 -9.93 -17.47
C PRO A 155 -15.75 -10.71 -18.79
N GLN A 156 -15.48 -12.03 -18.76
CA GLN A 156 -15.65 -12.89 -19.94
C GLN A 156 -17.13 -12.98 -20.34
N LEU A 157 -18.04 -13.14 -19.37
CA LEU A 157 -19.48 -13.10 -19.62
C LEU A 157 -19.92 -11.79 -20.26
N GLN A 158 -19.37 -10.65 -19.82
CA GLN A 158 -19.65 -9.33 -20.40
C GLN A 158 -19.20 -9.24 -21.86
N VAL A 159 -17.97 -9.67 -22.15
CA VAL A 159 -17.42 -9.68 -23.52
C VAL A 159 -18.27 -10.56 -24.44
N GLU A 160 -18.67 -11.76 -23.99
CA GLU A 160 -19.52 -12.62 -24.80
C GLU A 160 -20.93 -12.03 -24.99
N TYR A 161 -21.49 -11.36 -23.98
CA TYR A 161 -22.78 -10.67 -24.11
C TYR A 161 -22.71 -9.49 -25.08
N GLU A 162 -21.59 -8.76 -25.13
CA GLU A 162 -21.39 -7.67 -26.07
C GLU A 162 -21.37 -8.17 -27.52
N LYS A 163 -20.74 -9.33 -27.77
CA LYS A 163 -20.83 -10.01 -29.08
C LYS A 163 -22.25 -10.44 -29.42
N VAL A 164 -23.02 -10.93 -28.44
CA VAL A 164 -24.45 -11.25 -28.64
C VAL A 164 -25.22 -9.99 -29.05
N VAL A 165 -25.01 -8.86 -28.38
CA VAL A 165 -25.64 -7.58 -28.73
C VAL A 165 -25.28 -7.15 -30.15
N GLU A 166 -24.01 -7.26 -30.53
CA GLU A 166 -23.53 -6.92 -31.87
C GLU A 166 -24.21 -7.76 -32.96
N ILE A 167 -24.27 -9.10 -32.78
CA ILE A 167 -24.93 -10.01 -33.72
C ILE A 167 -26.42 -9.68 -33.84
N LEU A 168 -27.10 -9.45 -32.71
CA LEU A 168 -28.54 -9.13 -32.69
C LEU A 168 -28.83 -7.81 -33.43
N LEU A 169 -27.97 -6.79 -33.28
CA LEU A 169 -28.08 -5.52 -34.01
C LEU A 169 -27.85 -5.70 -35.52
N GLN A 170 -26.78 -6.40 -35.90
CA GLN A 170 -26.44 -6.65 -37.31
C GLN A 170 -27.52 -7.45 -38.06
N ARG A 171 -28.20 -8.36 -37.36
CA ARG A 171 -29.24 -9.22 -37.93
C ARG A 171 -30.65 -8.63 -37.85
N GLY A 172 -30.82 -7.42 -37.32
CA GLY A 172 -32.11 -6.76 -37.19
C GLY A 172 -33.06 -7.44 -36.22
N ALA A 173 -32.54 -8.00 -35.12
CA ALA A 173 -33.36 -8.64 -34.10
C ALA A 173 -34.31 -7.65 -33.41
N PRO A 174 -35.43 -8.10 -32.81
CA PRO A 174 -36.35 -7.24 -32.08
C PRO A 174 -35.63 -6.42 -31.00
N ALA A 175 -35.94 -5.12 -30.90
CA ALA A 175 -35.32 -4.20 -29.94
C ALA A 175 -35.42 -4.70 -28.48
N ALA A 176 -36.49 -5.43 -28.14
CA ALA A 176 -36.65 -6.04 -26.83
C ALA A 176 -35.56 -7.09 -26.51
N GLN A 177 -35.13 -7.89 -27.50
CA GLN A 177 -34.05 -8.88 -27.32
C GLN A 177 -32.69 -8.20 -27.15
N VAL A 178 -32.42 -7.16 -27.95
CA VAL A 178 -31.19 -6.36 -27.83
C VAL A 178 -31.09 -5.69 -26.46
N ALA A 179 -32.16 -5.01 -26.02
CA ALA A 179 -32.21 -4.36 -24.72
C ALA A 179 -32.06 -5.35 -23.56
N MET A 180 -32.55 -6.57 -23.71
CA MET A 180 -32.42 -7.60 -22.69
C MET A 180 -31.00 -8.16 -22.61
N ALA A 181 -30.34 -8.37 -23.74
CA ALA A 181 -28.92 -8.74 -23.80
C ALA A 181 -28.03 -7.67 -23.15
N GLN A 182 -28.26 -6.38 -23.44
CA GLN A 182 -27.55 -5.28 -22.77
C GLN A 182 -27.77 -5.27 -21.25
N ARG A 183 -29.02 -5.47 -20.79
CA ARG A 183 -29.34 -5.53 -19.36
C ARG A 183 -28.66 -6.71 -18.66
N GLN A 184 -28.45 -7.83 -19.36
CA GLN A 184 -27.71 -8.97 -18.81
C GLN A 184 -26.24 -8.63 -18.58
N SER A 185 -25.60 -7.89 -19.49
CA SER A 185 -24.22 -7.43 -19.28
C SER A 185 -24.07 -6.57 -18.00
N LEU A 186 -25.01 -5.64 -17.77
CA LEU A 186 -25.05 -4.83 -16.54
C LEU A 186 -25.37 -5.68 -15.29
N LEU A 187 -26.18 -6.73 -15.43
CA LEU A 187 -26.49 -7.64 -14.34
C LEU A 187 -25.26 -8.45 -13.93
N ALA A 188 -24.44 -8.88 -14.89
CA ALA A 188 -23.16 -9.54 -14.62
C ALA A 188 -22.22 -8.63 -13.80
N GLU A 189 -22.13 -7.34 -14.15
CA GLU A 189 -21.36 -6.35 -13.38
C GLU A 189 -21.85 -6.24 -11.93
N ARG A 190 -23.18 -6.18 -11.74
CA ARG A 190 -23.79 -6.08 -10.41
C ARG A 190 -23.55 -7.33 -9.57
N ILE A 191 -23.53 -8.51 -10.19
CA ILE A 191 -23.16 -9.78 -9.55
C ILE A 191 -21.74 -9.68 -8.98
N LEU A 192 -20.76 -9.25 -9.76
CA LEU A 192 -19.37 -9.08 -9.28
C LEU A 192 -19.26 -8.02 -8.18
N GLY A 193 -19.96 -6.89 -8.34
CA GLY A 193 -20.02 -5.85 -7.33
C GLY A 193 -20.53 -6.37 -5.98
N ALA A 194 -21.61 -7.16 -5.98
CA ALA A 194 -22.16 -7.77 -4.78
C ALA A 194 -21.17 -8.72 -4.09
N VAL A 195 -20.45 -9.54 -4.85
CA VAL A 195 -19.41 -10.45 -4.30
C VAL A 195 -18.29 -9.68 -3.63
N ASN A 196 -17.83 -8.58 -4.24
CA ASN A 196 -16.80 -7.73 -3.63
C ASN A 196 -17.26 -7.09 -2.32
N THR A 197 -18.54 -6.70 -2.22
CA THR A 197 -19.13 -6.22 -0.96
C THR A 197 -19.22 -7.35 0.08
N VAL A 198 -19.57 -8.57 -0.33
CA VAL A 198 -19.50 -9.74 0.58
C VAL A 198 -18.09 -9.91 1.13
N LEU A 199 -17.06 -9.88 0.27
CA LEU A 199 -15.65 -10.04 0.68
C LEU A 199 -15.15 -8.94 1.62
N ALA A 200 -15.65 -7.71 1.49
CA ALA A 200 -15.36 -6.63 2.42
C ALA A 200 -15.81 -7.01 3.84
N GLY A 201 -16.90 -7.79 3.95
CA GLY A 201 -17.43 -8.37 5.18
C GLY A 201 -17.87 -7.31 6.19
N ASP A 202 -18.38 -6.19 5.70
CA ASP A 202 -19.01 -5.14 6.50
C ASP A 202 -20.44 -5.53 6.92
N GLU A 203 -21.15 -4.65 7.65
CA GLU A 203 -22.53 -4.89 8.10
C GLU A 203 -23.51 -5.22 6.96
N ASN A 204 -23.18 -4.86 5.71
CA ASN A 204 -24.01 -5.13 4.54
C ASN A 204 -23.65 -6.45 3.84
N ALA A 205 -22.64 -7.20 4.28
CA ALA A 205 -22.18 -8.41 3.62
C ALA A 205 -23.29 -9.46 3.44
N SER A 206 -24.16 -9.64 4.44
CA SER A 206 -25.32 -10.56 4.33
C SER A 206 -26.31 -10.08 3.26
N GLN A 207 -26.61 -8.77 3.21
CA GLN A 207 -27.51 -8.21 2.21
C GLN A 207 -26.91 -8.24 0.80
N ALA A 208 -25.59 -8.09 0.70
CA ALA A 208 -24.86 -8.23 -0.55
C ALA A 208 -24.89 -9.67 -1.06
N ALA A 209 -24.75 -10.66 -0.18
CA ALA A 209 -24.89 -12.07 -0.52
C ALA A 209 -26.31 -12.40 -1.04
N ASP A 210 -27.35 -11.89 -0.38
CA ASP A 210 -28.74 -12.01 -0.85
C ASP A 210 -28.96 -11.34 -2.22
N THR A 211 -28.29 -10.22 -2.46
CA THR A 211 -28.37 -9.51 -3.74
C THR A 211 -27.65 -10.28 -4.84
N PHE A 212 -26.47 -10.81 -4.56
CA PHE A 212 -25.73 -11.72 -5.44
C PHE A 212 -26.59 -12.92 -5.84
N GLY A 213 -27.20 -13.63 -4.88
CA GLY A 213 -28.05 -14.79 -5.15
C GLY A 213 -29.27 -14.46 -6.02
N ARG A 214 -29.97 -13.36 -5.71
CA ARG A 214 -31.12 -12.91 -6.54
C ARG A 214 -30.71 -12.52 -7.95
N ASP A 215 -29.57 -11.86 -8.09
CA ASP A 215 -29.08 -11.38 -9.39
C ASP A 215 -28.57 -12.53 -10.25
N ALA A 216 -27.85 -13.48 -9.66
CA ALA A 216 -27.45 -14.72 -10.32
C ALA A 216 -28.68 -15.53 -10.77
N ALA A 217 -29.67 -15.72 -9.89
CA ALA A 217 -30.90 -16.42 -10.25
C ALA A 217 -31.63 -15.74 -11.42
N ARG A 218 -31.73 -14.41 -11.39
CA ARG A 218 -32.35 -13.63 -12.47
C ARG A 218 -31.55 -13.70 -13.76
N PHE A 219 -30.22 -13.69 -13.68
CA PHE A 219 -29.34 -13.82 -14.84
C PHE A 219 -29.56 -15.16 -15.53
N GLY A 220 -29.50 -16.26 -14.76
CA GLY A 220 -29.76 -17.61 -15.28
C GLY A 220 -31.15 -17.77 -15.90
N GLN A 221 -32.19 -17.22 -15.28
CA GLN A 221 -33.56 -17.25 -15.81
C GLN A 221 -33.67 -16.53 -17.17
N VAL A 222 -33.08 -15.33 -17.28
CA VAL A 222 -33.13 -14.55 -18.53
C VAL A 222 -32.29 -15.22 -19.61
N LEU A 223 -31.09 -15.71 -19.28
CA LEU A 223 -30.21 -16.45 -20.19
C LEU A 223 -30.92 -17.69 -20.76
N ASN A 224 -31.53 -18.50 -19.89
CA ASN A 224 -32.28 -19.67 -20.32
C ASN A 224 -33.53 -19.28 -21.16
N GLY A 225 -34.22 -18.21 -20.76
CA GLY A 225 -35.31 -17.64 -21.56
C GLY A 225 -34.85 -17.21 -22.96
N MET A 226 -33.66 -16.62 -23.12
CA MET A 226 -33.11 -16.27 -24.43
C MET A 226 -32.77 -17.50 -25.27
N LEU A 227 -32.31 -18.60 -24.65
CA LEU A 227 -31.96 -19.86 -25.32
C LEU A 227 -33.16 -20.73 -25.71
N GLN A 228 -34.20 -20.79 -24.86
CA GLN A 228 -35.33 -21.72 -24.99
C GLN A 228 -36.69 -21.04 -25.19
N GLY A 229 -36.80 -19.75 -24.87
CA GLY A 229 -38.06 -19.02 -24.76
C GLY A 229 -38.70 -19.19 -23.38
N ASP A 230 -39.21 -18.10 -22.80
CA ASP A 230 -39.99 -18.14 -21.56
C ASP A 230 -41.27 -17.28 -21.70
N PRO A 231 -42.44 -17.93 -21.90
CA PRO A 231 -43.71 -17.23 -22.04
C PRO A 231 -44.14 -16.48 -20.76
N ALA A 232 -43.76 -16.97 -19.57
CA ALA A 232 -44.15 -16.37 -18.29
C ALA A 232 -43.39 -15.06 -18.05
N LEU A 233 -42.11 -15.02 -18.44
CA LEU A 233 -41.27 -13.82 -18.37
C LEU A 233 -41.39 -12.92 -19.62
N LYS A 234 -42.22 -13.30 -20.60
CA LYS A 234 -42.38 -12.63 -21.91
C LYS A 234 -41.04 -12.54 -22.67
N ILE A 235 -40.19 -13.55 -22.51
CA ILE A 235 -38.91 -13.65 -23.18
C ILE A 235 -39.07 -14.50 -24.43
N SER A 236 -38.85 -13.88 -25.59
CA SER A 236 -38.85 -14.59 -26.87
C SER A 236 -37.49 -15.23 -27.11
N GLN A 237 -37.48 -16.50 -27.55
CA GLN A 237 -36.27 -17.22 -27.92
C GLN A 237 -35.49 -16.47 -29.02
N VAL A 238 -34.18 -16.37 -28.86
CA VAL A 238 -33.29 -15.86 -29.91
C VAL A 238 -33.20 -16.88 -31.03
N GLN A 239 -33.53 -16.49 -32.26
CA GLN A 239 -33.58 -17.41 -33.41
C GLN A 239 -32.27 -17.48 -34.19
N ASP A 240 -31.45 -16.42 -34.13
CA ASP A 240 -30.18 -16.36 -34.85
C ASP A 240 -29.19 -17.42 -34.33
N ARG A 241 -28.60 -18.19 -35.24
CA ARG A 241 -27.75 -19.34 -34.90
C ARG A 241 -26.44 -18.91 -34.23
N ASP A 242 -25.84 -17.81 -34.69
CA ASP A 242 -24.54 -17.34 -34.20
C ASP A 242 -24.71 -16.73 -32.80
N ALA A 243 -25.77 -15.93 -32.59
CA ALA A 243 -26.12 -15.40 -31.28
C ALA A 243 -26.45 -16.52 -30.27
N ARG A 244 -27.14 -17.57 -30.70
CA ARG A 244 -27.42 -18.74 -29.85
C ARG A 244 -26.17 -19.51 -29.46
N ALA A 245 -25.19 -19.65 -30.36
CA ALA A 245 -23.92 -20.30 -30.03
C ALA A 245 -23.19 -19.54 -28.90
N ARG A 246 -23.13 -18.20 -29.00
CA ARG A 246 -22.56 -17.35 -27.95
C ARG A 246 -23.33 -17.41 -26.64
N LEU A 247 -24.67 -17.42 -26.68
CA LEU A 247 -25.49 -17.63 -25.48
C LEU A 247 -25.24 -19.00 -24.81
N SER A 248 -24.89 -20.03 -25.58
CA SER A 248 -24.50 -21.33 -25.03
C SER A 248 -23.15 -21.26 -24.33
N GLU A 249 -22.16 -20.57 -24.91
CA GLU A 249 -20.85 -20.32 -24.27
C GLU A 249 -21.01 -19.53 -22.96
N ILE A 250 -21.88 -18.50 -22.97
CA ILE A 250 -22.25 -17.74 -21.76
C ILE A 250 -22.89 -18.66 -20.71
N SER A 251 -23.73 -19.62 -21.12
CA SER A 251 -24.36 -20.57 -20.20
C SER A 251 -23.36 -21.50 -19.54
N GLU A 252 -22.33 -21.95 -20.26
CA GLU A 252 -21.25 -22.76 -19.70
C GLU A 252 -20.41 -21.94 -18.69
N LEU A 253 -20.03 -20.72 -19.07
CA LEU A 253 -19.30 -19.81 -18.17
C LEU A 253 -20.12 -19.45 -16.91
N PHE A 254 -21.44 -19.30 -17.05
CA PHE A 254 -22.33 -18.93 -15.96
C PHE A 254 -22.60 -20.09 -14.97
N GLU A 255 -22.35 -21.34 -15.34
CA GLU A 255 -22.59 -22.50 -14.49
C GLU A 255 -21.79 -22.40 -13.16
N PHE A 256 -20.54 -21.93 -13.22
CA PHE A 256 -19.73 -21.66 -12.04
C PHE A 256 -20.34 -20.57 -11.14
N VAL A 257 -20.83 -19.48 -11.75
CA VAL A 257 -21.48 -18.37 -11.01
C VAL A 257 -22.72 -18.88 -10.28
N SER A 258 -23.56 -19.65 -10.94
CA SER A 258 -24.76 -20.23 -10.35
C SER A 258 -24.42 -21.25 -9.25
N GLY A 259 -23.39 -22.07 -9.44
CA GLY A 259 -22.94 -23.06 -8.45
C GLY A 259 -22.33 -22.42 -7.20
N SER A 260 -21.79 -21.21 -7.32
CA SER A 260 -21.17 -20.46 -6.22
C SER A 260 -22.19 -19.72 -5.32
N VAL A 261 -23.48 -19.68 -5.70
CA VAL A 261 -24.52 -18.95 -4.97
C VAL A 261 -24.70 -19.48 -3.54
N ASP A 262 -24.88 -20.78 -3.41
CA ASP A 262 -25.14 -21.39 -2.11
C ASP A 262 -23.92 -21.26 -1.17
N GLU A 263 -22.71 -21.45 -1.71
CA GLU A 263 -21.47 -21.29 -0.95
C GLU A 263 -21.31 -19.86 -0.42
N ILE A 264 -21.55 -18.83 -1.26
CA ILE A 264 -21.45 -17.42 -0.83
C ILE A 264 -22.53 -17.07 0.19
N LEU A 265 -23.77 -17.55 0.01
CA LEU A 265 -24.86 -17.29 0.94
C LEU A 265 -24.61 -17.94 2.31
N GLU A 266 -24.17 -19.19 2.33
CA GLU A 266 -23.94 -19.96 3.56
C GLU A 266 -22.72 -19.44 4.35
N THR A 267 -21.67 -18.99 3.66
CA THR A 267 -20.42 -18.55 4.28
C THR A 267 -20.38 -17.05 4.63
N SER A 268 -21.28 -16.23 4.06
CA SER A 268 -21.30 -14.78 4.31
C SER A 268 -21.43 -14.37 5.78
N PRO A 269 -22.24 -15.04 6.65
CA PRO A 269 -22.34 -14.66 8.07
C PRO A 269 -21.05 -14.98 8.84
N GLU A 270 -20.36 -16.05 8.44
CA GLU A 270 -19.08 -16.42 9.04
C GLU A 270 -18.01 -15.39 8.67
N LEU A 271 -17.96 -14.93 7.42
CA LEU A 271 -17.01 -13.89 7.00
C LEU A 271 -17.24 -12.56 7.73
N PHE A 272 -18.50 -12.15 7.91
CA PHE A 272 -18.83 -10.97 8.71
C PHE A 272 -18.27 -11.09 10.13
N LYS A 273 -18.46 -12.24 10.78
CA LYS A 273 -17.93 -12.51 12.12
C LYS A 273 -16.40 -12.49 12.16
N VAL A 274 -15.72 -12.97 11.11
CA VAL A 274 -14.26 -12.91 10.98
C VAL A 274 -13.78 -11.47 10.89
N ARG A 275 -14.44 -10.62 10.10
CA ARG A 275 -14.12 -9.19 10.00
C ARG A 275 -14.37 -8.43 11.29
N GLU A 276 -15.50 -8.69 11.94
CA GLU A 276 -15.82 -8.15 13.27
C GLU A 276 -14.75 -8.55 14.29
N SER A 277 -14.35 -9.83 14.30
CA SER A 277 -13.29 -10.35 15.18
C SER A 277 -11.95 -9.65 14.92
N ALA A 278 -11.59 -9.40 13.66
CA ALA A 278 -10.37 -8.67 13.31
C ALA A 278 -10.42 -7.20 13.80
N GLY A 279 -11.57 -6.53 13.65
CA GLY A 279 -11.78 -5.17 14.20
C GLY A 279 -11.69 -5.15 15.74
N ASN A 280 -12.28 -6.14 16.40
CA ASN A 280 -12.18 -6.30 17.85
C ASN A 280 -10.74 -6.55 18.30
N ILE A 281 -9.98 -7.40 17.61
CA ILE A 281 -8.55 -7.63 17.88
C ILE A 281 -7.78 -6.33 17.71
N PHE A 282 -8.02 -5.56 16.65
CA PHE A 282 -7.33 -4.29 16.42
C PHE A 282 -7.50 -3.35 17.61
N ASN A 283 -8.75 -3.14 18.06
CA ASN A 283 -9.05 -2.29 19.21
C ASN A 283 -8.45 -2.85 20.51
N LEU A 284 -8.67 -4.14 20.79
CA LEU A 284 -8.14 -4.81 22.00
C LEU A 284 -6.62 -4.83 22.04
N SER A 285 -5.95 -4.92 20.88
CA SER A 285 -4.49 -4.95 20.81
C SER A 285 -3.84 -3.64 21.24
N GLN A 286 -4.52 -2.50 21.02
CA GLN A 286 -4.07 -1.19 21.49
C GLN A 286 -4.16 -1.13 23.02
N THR A 287 -5.30 -1.52 23.59
CA THR A 287 -5.46 -1.59 25.05
C THR A 287 -4.48 -2.59 25.67
N LEU A 288 -4.32 -3.76 25.07
CA LEU A 288 -3.38 -4.78 25.54
C LEU A 288 -1.92 -4.33 25.42
N LEU A 289 -1.58 -3.52 24.41
CA LEU A 289 -0.26 -2.90 24.29
C LEU A 289 -0.01 -1.95 25.47
N ASP A 290 -0.99 -1.11 25.82
CA ASP A 290 -0.89 -0.18 26.95
C ASP A 290 -0.75 -0.94 28.27
N GLU A 291 -1.60 -1.94 28.51
CA GLU A 291 -1.54 -2.76 29.73
C GLU A 291 -0.23 -3.57 29.83
N ALA A 292 0.25 -4.13 28.71
CA ALA A 292 1.55 -4.80 28.68
C ALA A 292 2.71 -3.81 28.88
N SER A 293 2.58 -2.57 28.40
CA SER A 293 3.56 -1.50 28.66
C SER A 293 3.57 -1.12 30.14
N HIS A 294 2.40 -0.94 30.76
CA HIS A 294 2.29 -0.69 32.20
C HIS A 294 2.88 -1.84 33.02
N LEU A 295 2.64 -3.09 32.62
CA LEU A 295 3.22 -4.27 33.26
C LEU A 295 4.75 -4.29 33.14
N ALA A 296 5.30 -4.02 31.95
CA ALA A 296 6.75 -3.95 31.74
C ALA A 296 7.41 -2.85 32.60
N THR A 297 6.84 -1.64 32.60
CA THR A 297 7.30 -0.53 33.44
C THR A 297 7.19 -0.87 34.93
N ALA A 298 6.16 -1.62 35.33
CA ALA A 298 6.00 -2.05 36.71
C ALA A 298 7.06 -3.09 37.13
N PHE A 299 7.49 -3.98 36.22
CA PHE A 299 8.64 -4.84 36.45
C PHE A 299 9.96 -4.06 36.52
N GLU A 300 10.16 -3.05 35.65
CA GLU A 300 11.33 -2.16 35.70
C GLU A 300 11.41 -1.39 37.04
N ASN A 301 10.30 -0.83 37.50
CA ASN A 301 10.21 -0.13 38.78
C ASN A 301 10.48 -1.07 39.97
N LEU A 302 10.00 -2.32 39.91
CA LEU A 302 10.28 -3.32 40.93
C LEU A 302 11.77 -3.68 41.00
N ALA A 303 12.43 -3.78 39.83
CA ALA A 303 13.86 -4.02 39.73
C ALA A 303 14.66 -2.82 40.30
N GLY A 304 14.27 -1.58 39.98
CA GLY A 304 14.90 -0.36 40.48
C GLY A 304 14.80 -0.19 42.01
N GLY A 305 13.65 -0.54 42.61
CA GLY A 305 13.43 -0.43 44.05
C GLY A 305 14.28 -1.36 44.92
N ARG A 306 14.77 -2.48 44.36
CA ARG A 306 15.62 -3.44 45.08
C ARG A 306 17.09 -3.02 45.17
N SER A 307 17.52 -2.01 44.43
CA SER A 307 18.88 -1.44 44.51
C SER A 307 19.22 -0.86 45.90
N ILE A 308 18.21 -0.47 46.69
CA ILE A 308 18.37 -0.03 48.09
C ILE A 308 18.91 -1.15 49.00
N ASN A 309 18.71 -2.43 48.64
CA ASN A 309 19.21 -3.57 49.43
C ASN A 309 20.71 -3.88 49.21
N THR A 310 21.37 -3.14 48.31
CA THR A 310 22.83 -3.23 48.07
C THR A 310 23.63 -2.65 49.25
N ILE A 311 23.02 -1.75 50.04
CA ILE A 311 23.62 -1.17 51.26
C ILE A 311 23.92 -2.25 52.31
N GLY A 312 23.08 -3.29 52.42
CA GLY A 312 23.33 -4.41 53.33
C GLY A 312 24.60 -5.21 53.01
N GLY A 313 24.93 -5.35 51.72
CA GLY A 313 26.18 -5.96 51.25
C GLY A 313 27.41 -5.14 51.62
N TYR A 314 27.33 -3.81 51.48
CA TYR A 314 28.41 -2.91 51.92
C TYR A 314 28.62 -2.91 53.44
N VAL A 315 27.54 -3.00 54.23
CA VAL A 315 27.62 -3.13 55.71
C VAL A 315 28.25 -4.46 56.13
N LEU A 316 27.86 -5.58 55.51
CA LEU A 316 28.48 -6.89 55.75
C LEU A 316 29.95 -6.93 55.33
N GLY A 317 30.30 -6.28 54.22
CA GLY A 317 31.68 -6.10 53.77
C GLY A 317 32.52 -5.29 54.76
N LEU A 318 31.99 -4.18 55.29
CA LEU A 318 32.64 -3.37 56.33
C LEU A 318 32.83 -4.15 57.64
N LEU A 319 31.85 -4.97 58.05
CA LEU A 319 31.94 -5.82 59.24
C LEU A 319 32.96 -6.95 59.08
N ALA A 320 33.08 -7.54 57.89
CA ALA A 320 34.12 -8.53 57.57
C ALA A 320 35.52 -7.88 57.60
N LEU A 321 35.67 -6.67 57.05
CA LEU A 321 36.91 -5.90 57.07
C LEU A 321 37.33 -5.51 58.50
N MET A 322 36.38 -5.05 59.32
CA MET A 322 36.60 -4.78 60.74
C MET A 322 36.98 -6.05 61.53
N SER A 323 36.42 -7.20 61.19
CA SER A 323 36.76 -8.49 61.82
C SER A 323 38.17 -8.94 61.46
N ILE A 324 38.60 -8.74 60.20
CA ILE A 324 39.99 -8.99 59.76
C ILE A 324 40.97 -8.09 60.50
N ILE A 325 40.66 -6.79 60.66
CA ILE A 325 41.49 -5.84 61.40
C ILE A 325 41.57 -6.20 62.89
N LEU A 326 40.47 -6.65 63.51
CA LEU A 326 40.44 -7.07 64.91
C LEU A 326 41.21 -8.38 65.15
N ILE A 327 41.12 -9.34 64.22
CA ILE A 327 41.92 -10.57 64.23
C ILE A 327 43.40 -10.21 64.09
N GLY A 328 43.76 -9.29 63.19
CA GLY A 328 45.13 -8.77 63.05
C GLY A 328 45.67 -8.13 64.34
N LEU A 329 44.88 -7.29 65.01
CA LEU A 329 45.28 -6.65 66.27
C LEU A 329 45.41 -7.61 67.47
N VAL A 330 44.61 -8.68 67.52
CA VAL A 330 44.71 -9.72 68.56
C VAL A 330 45.85 -10.69 68.26
N MET A 331 46.07 -11.02 66.98
CA MET A 331 47.18 -11.87 66.54
C MET A 331 48.53 -11.17 66.70
N VAL A 332 48.62 -9.85 66.53
CA VAL A 332 49.84 -9.06 66.83
C VAL A 332 50.10 -8.97 68.35
N ARG A 333 49.05 -8.98 69.19
CA ARG A 333 49.19 -9.02 70.65
C ARG A 333 49.53 -10.41 71.21
N GLU A 334 49.19 -11.50 70.51
CA GLU A 334 49.50 -12.88 70.92
C GLU A 334 50.78 -13.44 70.27
N THR A 335 51.13 -13.00 69.06
CA THR A 335 52.39 -13.39 68.38
C THR A 335 53.63 -12.76 69.02
N ASN A 336 53.47 -11.67 69.79
CA ASN A 336 54.56 -11.07 70.58
C ASN A 336 54.94 -11.85 71.86
N ARG A 337 54.35 -13.03 72.13
CA ARG A 337 54.68 -13.87 73.31
C ARG A 337 55.29 -15.24 72.99
N GLN A 338 55.52 -15.60 71.72
CA GLN A 338 56.22 -16.83 71.33
C GLN A 338 57.41 -16.55 70.41
N LEU A 339 58.23 -15.56 70.78
CA LEU A 339 59.43 -15.17 70.04
C LEU A 339 60.75 -15.63 70.70
N HIS A 340 60.73 -16.65 71.56
CA HIS A 340 61.94 -17.05 72.31
C HIS A 340 62.27 -18.55 72.34
N GLU A 341 61.91 -19.33 71.31
CA GLU A 341 62.41 -20.72 71.16
C GLU A 341 63.08 -21.07 69.83
N THR A 342 63.27 -20.12 68.90
CA THR A 342 64.03 -20.38 67.65
C THR A 342 65.18 -19.41 67.43
N ALA A 343 65.83 -18.98 68.51
CA ALA A 343 66.97 -18.04 68.47
C ALA A 343 68.31 -18.69 68.07
N GLN A 344 68.37 -20.00 67.77
CA GLN A 344 69.61 -20.68 67.37
C GLN A 344 69.63 -21.17 65.90
N LYS A 345 68.57 -20.92 65.11
CA LYS A 345 68.61 -21.02 63.63
C LYS A 345 68.84 -19.65 62.96
N ASN A 346 68.82 -18.55 63.72
CA ASN A 346 68.76 -17.18 63.20
C ASN A 346 70.09 -16.60 62.68
N GLU A 347 71.27 -17.03 63.12
CA GLU A 347 72.52 -16.41 62.63
C GLU A 347 72.90 -16.81 61.19
N ARG A 348 72.55 -18.03 60.75
CA ARG A 348 72.75 -18.45 59.35
C ARG A 348 71.62 -17.93 58.43
N ASN A 349 70.39 -17.93 58.94
CA ASN A 349 69.25 -17.39 58.20
C ASN A 349 69.29 -15.87 58.08
N GLN A 350 69.78 -15.11 59.07
CA GLN A 350 69.88 -13.65 58.99
C GLN A 350 70.86 -13.20 57.90
N ASN A 351 72.01 -13.87 57.72
CA ASN A 351 72.93 -13.52 56.64
C ASN A 351 72.39 -13.89 55.25
N ALA A 352 71.68 -15.03 55.13
CA ALA A 352 71.05 -15.44 53.88
C ALA A 352 69.83 -14.56 53.52
N ILE A 353 69.03 -14.16 54.52
CA ILE A 353 67.90 -13.24 54.36
C ILE A 353 68.38 -11.81 54.08
N MET A 354 69.45 -11.33 54.72
CA MET A 354 70.01 -10.00 54.42
C MET A 354 70.53 -9.94 52.99
N ARG A 355 71.21 -10.98 52.49
CA ARG A 355 71.61 -11.06 51.07
C ARG A 355 70.41 -11.09 50.13
N LEU A 356 69.39 -11.90 50.44
CA LEU A 356 68.17 -11.93 49.64
C LEU A 356 67.42 -10.59 49.66
N LEU A 357 67.42 -9.87 50.79
CA LEU A 357 66.85 -8.53 50.93
C LEU A 357 67.64 -7.49 50.13
N ASP A 358 68.97 -7.56 50.13
CA ASP A 358 69.87 -6.73 49.30
C ASP A 358 69.62 -7.00 47.81
N GLU A 359 69.52 -8.27 47.41
CA GLU A 359 69.31 -8.69 46.01
C GLU A 359 67.91 -8.35 45.46
N ILE A 360 66.93 -8.06 46.33
CA ILE A 360 65.55 -7.68 45.95
C ILE A 360 65.20 -6.24 46.37
N GLU A 361 66.16 -5.46 46.87
CA GLU A 361 65.94 -4.07 47.29
C GLU A 361 65.42 -3.25 46.10
N ASP A 362 66.10 -3.38 44.95
CA ASP A 362 65.75 -2.69 43.71
C ASP A 362 64.39 -3.15 43.12
N LEU A 363 63.93 -4.36 43.48
CA LEU A 363 62.60 -4.86 43.08
C LEU A 363 61.47 -4.01 43.70
N ALA A 364 61.68 -3.47 44.90
CA ALA A 364 60.70 -2.60 45.57
C ALA A 364 60.55 -1.25 44.85
N ASP A 365 61.60 -0.79 44.16
CA ASP A 365 61.60 0.41 43.34
C ASP A 365 61.10 0.16 41.90
N GLY A 366 60.67 -1.08 41.61
CA GLY A 366 60.11 -1.48 40.32
C GLY A 366 61.14 -1.98 39.32
N ASP A 367 62.40 -2.17 39.71
CA ASP A 367 63.38 -2.78 38.82
C ASP A 367 63.10 -4.28 38.67
N LEU A 368 62.45 -4.66 37.56
CA LEU A 368 62.22 -6.06 37.21
C LEU A 368 63.41 -6.65 36.47
N THR A 369 64.57 -6.00 36.36
CA THR A 369 65.77 -6.60 35.74
C THR A 369 66.56 -7.47 36.70
N VAL A 370 66.33 -7.31 38.01
CA VAL A 370 67.04 -8.04 39.06
C VAL A 370 66.63 -9.51 39.12
N THR A 371 67.56 -10.34 39.58
CA THR A 371 67.36 -11.78 39.81
C THR A 371 68.04 -12.17 41.11
N ALA A 372 67.30 -12.81 42.01
CA ALA A 372 67.85 -13.31 43.27
C ALA A 372 68.69 -14.59 43.01
N SER A 373 69.83 -14.71 43.68
CA SER A 373 70.74 -15.85 43.55
C SER A 373 70.17 -17.10 44.23
N VAL A 374 69.92 -18.17 43.47
CA VAL A 374 69.40 -19.43 44.04
C VAL A 374 70.54 -20.25 44.65
N THR A 375 70.56 -20.36 45.98
CA THR A 375 71.55 -21.13 46.77
C THR A 375 70.94 -22.45 47.31
N GLU A 376 71.75 -23.43 47.75
CA GLU A 376 71.26 -24.69 48.34
C GLU A 376 70.73 -24.55 49.79
N ASP A 377 70.64 -23.33 50.32
CA ASP A 377 70.18 -23.06 51.68
C ASP A 377 68.64 -22.88 51.76
N PHE A 378 68.12 -22.61 52.97
CA PHE A 378 66.68 -22.41 53.20
C PHE A 378 66.09 -21.22 52.42
N THR A 379 66.90 -20.24 52.02
CA THR A 379 66.45 -19.08 51.23
C THR A 379 66.44 -19.34 49.73
N GLY A 380 67.12 -20.38 49.23
CA GLY A 380 67.11 -20.75 47.81
C GLY A 380 65.72 -20.97 47.22
N THR A 381 64.84 -21.69 47.93
CA THR A 381 63.44 -21.89 47.50
C THR A 381 62.63 -20.60 47.53
N ILE A 382 63.00 -19.64 48.40
CA ILE A 382 62.37 -18.32 48.48
C ILE A 382 62.85 -17.44 47.32
N ALA A 383 64.15 -17.45 47.02
CA ALA A 383 64.75 -16.78 45.86
C ALA A 383 64.13 -17.30 44.55
N ASP A 384 63.95 -18.61 44.41
CA ASP A 384 63.29 -19.23 43.26
C ASP A 384 61.81 -18.80 43.13
N SER A 385 61.07 -18.75 44.24
CA SER A 385 59.68 -18.26 44.26
C SER A 385 59.57 -16.76 43.94
N ILE A 386 60.56 -15.96 44.36
CA ILE A 386 60.66 -14.53 44.03
C ILE A 386 60.99 -14.36 42.55
N ASN A 387 61.97 -15.08 42.02
CA ASN A 387 62.31 -15.03 40.58
C ASN A 387 61.12 -15.44 39.72
N TYR A 388 60.39 -16.51 40.09
CA TYR A 388 59.14 -16.87 39.42
C TYR A 388 58.10 -15.74 39.48
N SER A 389 57.96 -15.08 40.63
CA SER A 389 57.04 -13.94 40.78
C SER A 389 57.48 -12.73 39.95
N VAL A 390 58.78 -12.44 39.88
CA VAL A 390 59.36 -11.40 39.03
C VAL A 390 59.12 -11.72 37.56
N ASP A 391 59.27 -12.97 37.13
CA ASP A 391 58.96 -13.40 35.76
C ASP A 391 57.48 -13.25 35.43
N GLN A 392 56.58 -13.62 36.34
CA GLN A 392 55.14 -13.39 36.18
C GLN A 392 54.80 -11.89 36.13
N LEU A 393 55.48 -11.06 36.93
CA LEU A 393 55.32 -9.59 36.89
C LEU A 393 55.88 -8.99 35.60
N ARG A 394 57.01 -9.50 35.08
CA ARG A 394 57.58 -9.11 33.78
C ARG A 394 56.57 -9.38 32.66
N ASP A 395 56.03 -10.61 32.62
CA ASP A 395 55.05 -11.01 31.60
C ASP A 395 53.77 -10.18 31.71
N LEU A 396 53.29 -9.91 32.93
CA LEU A 396 52.15 -9.03 33.17
C LEU A 396 52.39 -7.60 32.69
N VAL A 397 53.52 -6.98 33.06
CA VAL A 397 53.86 -5.60 32.68
C VAL A 397 54.08 -5.50 31.16
N ALA A 398 54.74 -6.48 30.55
CA ALA A 398 54.90 -6.56 29.10
C ALA A 398 53.55 -6.69 28.38
N THR A 399 52.68 -7.58 28.86
CA THR A 399 51.32 -7.76 28.34
C THR A 399 50.48 -6.50 28.49
N ILE A 400 50.57 -5.80 29.63
CA ILE A 400 49.86 -4.52 29.84
C ILE A 400 50.37 -3.45 28.87
N ASN A 401 51.69 -3.31 28.69
CA ASN A 401 52.25 -2.33 27.75
C ASN A 401 51.83 -2.62 26.30
N LEU A 402 51.86 -3.89 25.88
CA LEU A 402 51.43 -4.31 24.54
C LEU A 402 49.93 -4.06 24.35
N THR A 403 49.09 -4.47 25.30
CA THR A 403 47.63 -4.29 25.27
C THR A 403 47.26 -2.81 25.29
N ALA A 404 47.92 -1.99 26.12
CA ALA A 404 47.71 -0.55 26.16
C ALA A 404 48.06 0.12 24.82
N GLY A 405 49.12 -0.34 24.15
CA GLY A 405 49.50 0.12 22.81
C GLY A 405 48.45 -0.24 21.76
N GLN A 406 47.96 -1.48 21.77
CA GLN A 406 46.90 -1.95 20.86
C GLN A 406 45.59 -1.17 21.09
N VAL A 407 45.20 -0.95 22.36
CA VAL A 407 44.02 -0.14 22.70
C VAL A 407 44.19 1.29 22.21
N ALA A 408 45.36 1.91 22.40
CA ALA A 408 45.60 3.27 21.93
C ALA A 408 45.46 3.41 20.40
N ALA A 409 45.97 2.43 19.63
CA ALA A 409 45.82 2.41 18.18
C ALA A 409 44.35 2.24 17.75
N ALA A 410 43.64 1.27 18.34
CA ALA A 410 42.22 1.04 18.05
C ALA A 410 41.34 2.26 18.40
N VAL A 411 41.68 2.96 19.48
CA VAL A 411 41.02 4.20 19.90
C VAL A 411 41.23 5.32 18.88
N GLN A 412 42.43 5.52 18.35
CA GLN A 412 42.68 6.53 17.30
C GLN A 412 41.88 6.25 16.02
N GLU A 413 41.87 4.99 15.58
CA GLU A 413 41.11 4.56 14.40
C GLU A 413 39.60 4.75 14.60
N THR A 414 39.08 4.35 15.77
CA THR A 414 37.66 4.53 16.10
C THR A 414 37.28 6.00 16.20
N GLN A 415 38.16 6.85 16.75
CA GLN A 415 37.93 8.29 16.84
C GLN A 415 37.84 8.93 15.45
N ALA A 416 38.76 8.59 14.56
CA ALA A 416 38.76 9.07 13.17
C ALA A 416 37.48 8.64 12.45
N THR A 417 37.05 7.38 12.63
CA THR A 417 35.82 6.85 12.06
C THR A 417 34.58 7.59 12.58
N ALA A 418 34.51 7.84 13.89
CA ALA A 418 33.40 8.58 14.50
C ALA A 418 33.31 10.03 13.99
N MET A 419 34.46 10.72 13.86
CA MET A 419 34.50 12.07 13.29
C MET A 419 34.06 12.09 11.82
N HIS A 420 34.53 11.12 11.03
CA HIS A 420 34.13 10.99 9.63
C HIS A 420 32.62 10.72 9.50
N LEU A 421 32.05 9.88 10.37
CA LEU A 421 30.61 9.62 10.40
C LEU A 421 29.79 10.85 10.77
N ALA A 422 30.27 11.68 11.71
CA ALA A 422 29.63 12.95 12.04
C ALA A 422 29.62 13.91 10.84
N GLN A 423 30.75 14.04 10.13
CA GLN A 423 30.85 14.87 8.93
C GLN A 423 29.97 14.36 7.78
N ALA A 424 29.94 13.03 7.57
CA ALA A 424 29.08 12.41 6.57
C ALA A 424 27.59 12.63 6.88
N SER A 425 27.21 12.56 8.16
CA SER A 425 25.85 12.85 8.62
C SER A 425 25.45 14.30 8.36
N GLU A 426 26.35 15.25 8.58
CA GLU A 426 26.09 16.66 8.26
C GLU A 426 25.86 16.88 6.75
N HIS A 427 26.68 16.23 5.91
CA HIS A 427 26.48 16.30 4.46
C HIS A 427 25.15 15.65 4.04
N GLN A 428 24.80 14.52 4.64
CA GLN A 428 23.52 13.85 4.41
C GLN A 428 22.33 14.75 4.81
N ALA A 429 22.42 15.49 5.92
CA ALA A 429 21.39 16.44 6.33
C ALA A 429 21.17 17.54 5.28
N GLN A 430 22.24 18.07 4.69
CA GLN A 430 22.13 19.05 3.59
C GLN A 430 21.41 18.46 2.38
N GLN A 431 21.75 17.23 1.97
CA GLN A 431 21.10 16.55 0.85
C GLN A 431 19.61 16.28 1.12
N ILE A 432 19.24 15.95 2.36
CA ILE A 432 17.84 15.75 2.76
C ILE A 432 17.07 17.07 2.68
N SER A 433 17.68 18.19 3.08
CA SER A 433 17.06 19.52 2.97
C SER A 433 16.80 19.91 1.50
N GLU A 434 17.76 19.64 0.62
CA GLU A 434 17.61 19.86 -0.83
C GLU A 434 16.52 18.99 -1.42
N ALA A 435 16.52 17.68 -1.11
CA ALA A 435 15.47 16.76 -1.54
C ALA A 435 14.08 17.19 -1.05
N SER A 436 13.97 17.63 0.21
CA SER A 436 12.72 18.12 0.79
C SER A 436 12.19 19.36 0.05
N THR A 437 13.08 20.25 -0.38
CA THR A 437 12.72 21.42 -1.19
C THR A 437 12.17 21.00 -2.55
N SER A 438 12.86 20.09 -3.26
CA SER A 438 12.39 19.58 -4.55
C SER A 438 11.05 18.83 -4.45
N ILE A 439 10.80 18.12 -3.36
CA ILE A 439 9.49 17.47 -3.11
C ILE A 439 8.38 18.51 -2.94
N ASN A 440 8.67 19.64 -2.28
CA ASN A 440 7.69 20.71 -2.11
C ASN A 440 7.37 21.41 -3.44
N GLU A 441 8.40 21.68 -4.26
CA GLU A 441 8.22 22.19 -5.63
C GLU A 441 7.42 21.21 -6.50
N MET A 442 7.68 19.91 -6.37
CA MET A 442 6.92 18.86 -7.05
C MET A 442 5.44 18.88 -6.63
N ALA A 443 5.15 19.02 -5.33
CA ALA A 443 3.78 19.12 -4.83
C ALA A 443 3.03 20.32 -5.44
N GLN A 444 3.66 21.50 -5.48
CA GLN A 444 3.08 22.66 -6.17
C GLN A 444 2.84 22.42 -7.66
N SER A 445 3.78 21.76 -8.34
CA SER A 445 3.62 21.44 -9.76
C SER A 445 2.46 20.48 -10.01
N ILE A 446 2.27 19.49 -9.13
CA ILE A 446 1.15 18.54 -9.21
C ILE A 446 -0.18 19.26 -8.97
N ASP A 447 -0.26 20.17 -8.01
CA ASP A 447 -1.47 20.97 -7.78
C ASP A 447 -1.83 21.81 -9.02
N GLN A 448 -0.82 22.39 -9.69
CA GLN A 448 -1.04 23.11 -10.96
C GLN A 448 -1.55 22.18 -12.07
N VAL A 449 -1.00 20.96 -12.18
CA VAL A 449 -1.49 19.95 -13.15
C VAL A 449 -2.93 19.57 -12.85
N SER A 450 -3.30 19.40 -11.58
CA SER A 450 -4.67 19.10 -11.17
C SER A 450 -5.63 20.23 -11.55
N ALA A 451 -5.25 21.49 -11.32
CA ALA A 451 -6.03 22.66 -11.72
C ALA A 451 -6.20 22.74 -13.26
N ASN A 452 -5.13 22.54 -14.01
CA ASN A 452 -5.16 22.54 -15.47
C ASN A 452 -6.02 21.39 -16.03
N ALA A 453 -6.00 20.22 -15.38
CA ALA A 453 -6.86 19.10 -15.73
C ALA A 453 -8.33 19.46 -15.50
N ALA A 454 -8.69 20.04 -14.35
CA ALA A 454 -10.06 20.47 -14.08
C ALA A 454 -10.58 21.48 -15.11
N GLU A 455 -9.76 22.47 -15.48
CA GLU A 455 -10.10 23.43 -16.54
C GLU A 455 -10.29 22.75 -17.90
N SER A 456 -9.37 21.84 -18.26
CA SER A 456 -9.45 21.10 -19.52
C SER A 456 -10.70 20.21 -19.58
N SER A 457 -11.14 19.64 -18.45
CA SER A 457 -12.36 18.85 -18.36
C SER A 457 -13.58 19.70 -18.68
N ALA A 458 -13.66 20.90 -18.10
CA ALA A 458 -14.74 21.84 -18.37
C ALA A 458 -14.78 22.27 -19.85
N VAL A 459 -13.62 22.45 -20.49
CA VAL A 459 -13.53 22.75 -21.92
C VAL A 459 -13.99 21.56 -22.78
N ALA A 460 -13.64 20.33 -22.41
CA ALA A 460 -14.09 19.12 -23.11
C ALA A 460 -15.62 18.95 -22.99
N GLU A 461 -16.20 19.12 -21.80
CA GLU A 461 -17.65 19.09 -21.58
C GLU A 461 -18.38 20.16 -22.40
N ARG A 462 -17.84 21.39 -22.43
CA ARG A 462 -18.40 22.46 -23.26
C ARG A 462 -18.31 22.15 -24.75
N SER A 463 -17.28 21.44 -25.19
CA SER A 463 -17.13 21.01 -26.59
C SER A 463 -18.21 19.97 -26.96
N VAL A 464 -18.53 19.04 -26.04
CA VAL A 464 -19.66 18.10 -26.20
C VAL A 464 -20.98 18.84 -26.33
N GLU A 465 -21.23 19.86 -25.49
CA GLU A 465 -22.45 20.67 -25.57
C GLU A 465 -22.56 21.39 -26.92
N ILE A 466 -21.48 21.99 -27.40
CA ILE A 466 -21.43 22.69 -28.70
C ILE A 466 -21.65 21.71 -29.85
N ALA A 467 -21.03 20.53 -29.82
CA ALA A 467 -21.19 19.50 -30.84
C ALA A 467 -22.64 19.01 -30.91
N ASN A 468 -23.27 18.73 -29.76
CA ASN A 468 -24.68 18.34 -29.67
C ASN A 468 -25.61 19.40 -30.26
N LYS A 469 -25.38 20.67 -29.91
CA LYS A 469 -26.18 21.78 -30.46
C LYS A 469 -25.95 21.96 -31.97
N GLY A 470 -24.72 21.73 -32.43
CA GLY A 470 -24.40 21.70 -33.87
C GLY A 470 -25.17 20.59 -34.59
N ASN A 471 -25.22 19.39 -34.00
CA ASN A 471 -25.95 18.24 -34.55
C ASN A 471 -27.45 18.53 -34.67
N GLU A 472 -28.04 19.18 -33.66
CA GLU A 472 -29.44 19.62 -33.73
C GLU A 472 -29.69 20.59 -34.90
N VAL A 473 -28.80 21.57 -35.09
CA VAL A 473 -28.89 22.53 -36.21
C VAL A 473 -28.75 21.84 -37.56
N VAL A 474 -27.85 20.88 -37.69
CA VAL A 474 -27.68 20.07 -38.90
C VAL A 474 -28.94 19.25 -39.19
N HIS A 475 -29.50 18.60 -38.16
CA HIS A 475 -30.72 17.80 -38.31
C HIS A 475 -31.91 18.64 -38.78
N ASN A 476 -32.08 19.84 -38.20
CA ASN A 476 -33.08 20.81 -38.64
C ASN A 476 -32.85 21.26 -40.10
N THR A 477 -31.59 21.40 -40.52
CA THR A 477 -31.23 21.74 -41.91
C THR A 477 -31.60 20.63 -42.88
N ILE A 478 -31.33 19.37 -42.55
CA ILE A 478 -31.71 18.19 -43.35
C ILE A 478 -33.23 18.13 -43.51
N HIS A 479 -33.97 18.29 -42.41
CA HIS A 479 -35.43 18.38 -42.45
C HIS A 479 -35.92 19.52 -43.35
N GLY A 480 -35.27 20.68 -43.29
CA GLY A 480 -35.56 21.81 -44.18
C GLY A 480 -35.35 21.45 -45.65
N MET A 481 -34.27 20.74 -45.98
CA MET A 481 -33.99 20.29 -47.36
C MET A 481 -35.01 19.25 -47.85
N ASP A 482 -35.45 18.33 -46.99
CA ASP A 482 -36.51 17.38 -47.33
C ASP A 482 -37.84 18.07 -47.64
N ASN A 483 -38.22 19.08 -46.84
CA ASN A 483 -39.41 19.89 -47.10
C ASN A 483 -39.30 20.66 -48.43
N ILE A 484 -38.13 21.24 -48.73
CA ILE A 484 -37.88 21.91 -50.01
C ILE A 484 -38.01 20.91 -51.18
N ARG A 485 -37.46 19.71 -51.04
CA ARG A 485 -37.56 18.64 -52.05
C ARG A 485 -39.02 18.28 -52.33
N GLU A 486 -39.83 18.07 -51.28
CA GLU A 486 -41.25 17.75 -51.42
C GLU A 486 -42.01 18.87 -52.14
N GLN A 487 -41.76 20.13 -51.74
CA GLN A 487 -42.38 21.30 -52.38
C GLN A 487 -42.01 21.44 -53.86
N ILE A 488 -40.75 21.16 -54.23
CA ILE A 488 -40.30 21.16 -55.64
C ILE A 488 -41.02 20.06 -56.42
N GLN A 489 -41.11 18.84 -55.87
CA GLN A 489 -41.81 17.73 -56.53
C GLN A 489 -43.30 18.03 -56.77
N ASP A 490 -43.97 18.63 -55.79
CA ASP A 490 -45.36 19.03 -55.93
C ASP A 490 -45.54 20.17 -56.94
N THR A 491 -44.60 21.10 -57.00
CA THR A 491 -44.60 22.15 -58.03
C THR A 491 -44.35 21.56 -59.42
N ALA A 492 -43.44 20.60 -59.55
CA ALA A 492 -43.17 19.90 -60.81
C ALA A 492 -44.42 19.14 -61.32
N LYS A 493 -45.16 18.46 -60.43
CA LYS A 493 -46.45 17.83 -60.78
C LYS A 493 -47.47 18.85 -61.29
N ARG A 494 -47.53 20.04 -60.70
CA ARG A 494 -48.45 21.12 -61.13
C ARG A 494 -48.05 21.66 -62.51
N ILE A 495 -46.76 21.90 -62.75
CA ILE A 495 -46.27 22.34 -64.06
C ILE A 495 -46.48 21.28 -65.13
N LYS A 496 -46.25 20.00 -64.82
CA LYS A 496 -46.51 18.90 -65.76
C LYS A 496 -47.97 18.85 -66.20
N ARG A 497 -48.91 18.98 -65.26
CA ARG A 497 -50.35 19.10 -65.58
C ARG A 497 -50.66 20.33 -66.42
N LEU A 498 -49.99 21.46 -66.17
CA LEU A 498 -50.14 22.66 -67.00
C LEU A 498 -49.62 22.42 -68.43
N GLY A 499 -48.52 21.70 -68.60
CA GLY A 499 -48.01 21.26 -69.89
C GLY A 499 -49.00 20.34 -70.63
N GLU A 500 -49.58 19.36 -69.93
CA GLU A 500 -50.63 18.47 -70.47
C GLU A 500 -51.87 19.27 -70.91
N SER A 501 -52.38 20.18 -70.08
CA SER A 501 -53.50 21.06 -70.46
C SER A 501 -53.15 21.99 -71.62
N SER A 502 -51.89 22.46 -71.71
CA SER A 502 -51.45 23.30 -72.83
C SER A 502 -51.35 22.49 -74.13
N GLN A 503 -51.03 21.20 -74.06
CA GLN A 503 -51.09 20.29 -75.21
C GLN A 503 -52.54 20.09 -75.67
N GLU A 504 -53.48 19.83 -74.76
CA GLU A 504 -54.91 19.71 -75.09
C GLU A 504 -55.45 20.99 -75.75
N ILE A 505 -55.05 22.17 -75.26
CA ILE A 505 -55.41 23.45 -75.89
C ILE A 505 -54.80 23.55 -77.29
N GLY A 506 -53.54 23.13 -77.48
CA GLY A 506 -52.89 23.11 -78.79
C GLY A 506 -53.65 22.25 -79.81
N ASP A 507 -54.10 21.06 -79.40
CA ASP A 507 -54.88 20.15 -80.26
C ASP A 507 -56.24 20.77 -80.63
N ILE A 508 -56.91 21.44 -79.68
CA ILE A 508 -58.16 22.17 -79.93
C ILE A 508 -57.94 23.33 -80.89
N VAL A 509 -56.87 24.11 -80.71
CA VAL A 509 -56.56 25.26 -81.58
C VAL A 509 -56.26 24.80 -83.01
N SER A 510 -55.54 23.68 -83.18
CA SER A 510 -55.33 23.06 -84.49
C SER A 510 -56.64 22.66 -85.15
N LEU A 511 -57.56 22.03 -84.40
CA LEU A 511 -58.88 21.67 -84.91
C LEU A 511 -59.71 22.89 -85.31
N ILE A 512 -59.64 24.00 -84.55
CA ILE A 512 -60.33 25.23 -84.89
C ILE A 512 -59.74 25.86 -86.16
N ASP A 513 -58.42 25.82 -86.35
CA ASP A 513 -57.79 26.29 -87.60
C ASP A 513 -58.26 25.44 -88.79
N ASP A 514 -58.32 24.11 -88.65
CA ASP A 514 -58.86 23.20 -89.67
C ASP A 514 -60.33 23.52 -90.00
N ILE A 515 -61.15 23.81 -88.99
CA ILE A 515 -62.56 24.21 -89.17
C ILE A 515 -62.65 25.58 -89.87
N ALA A 516 -61.79 26.54 -89.50
CA ALA A 516 -61.74 27.85 -90.13
C ALA A 516 -61.34 27.73 -91.61
N ASP A 517 -60.35 26.90 -91.93
CA ASP A 517 -59.94 26.61 -93.31
C ASP A 517 -61.05 25.90 -94.11
N GLN A 518 -61.74 24.91 -93.51
CA GLN A 518 -62.91 24.29 -94.14
C GLN A 518 -64.05 25.28 -94.37
N THR A 519 -64.30 26.18 -93.41
CA THR A 519 -65.32 27.22 -93.50
C THR A 519 -64.97 28.23 -94.59
N ASN A 520 -63.69 28.59 -94.72
CA ASN A 520 -63.16 29.44 -95.78
C ASN A 520 -63.40 28.82 -97.17
N ILE A 521 -63.13 27.52 -97.32
CA ILE A 521 -63.37 26.76 -98.56
C ILE A 521 -64.87 26.67 -98.87
N LEU A 522 -65.72 26.41 -97.86
CA LEU A 522 -67.18 26.36 -98.01
C LEU A 522 -67.75 27.73 -98.41
N ALA A 523 -67.27 28.80 -97.80
CA ALA A 523 -67.65 30.17 -98.12
C ALA A 523 -67.25 30.56 -99.54
N LEU A 524 -66.03 30.20 -99.96
CA LEU A 524 -65.56 30.42 -101.33
C LEU A 524 -66.42 29.65 -102.35
N ASN A 525 -66.74 28.38 -102.07
CA ASN A 525 -67.64 27.58 -102.92
C ASN A 525 -69.04 28.17 -103.01
N ALA A 526 -69.58 28.69 -101.90
CA ALA A 526 -70.86 29.38 -101.85
C ALA A 526 -70.83 30.72 -102.62
N ALA A 527 -69.74 31.49 -102.54
CA ALA A 527 -69.54 32.72 -103.29
C ALA A 527 -69.47 32.44 -104.81
N ILE A 528 -68.78 31.37 -105.23
CA ILE A 528 -68.74 30.91 -106.62
C ILE A 528 -70.14 30.54 -107.12
N GLN A 529 -70.89 29.72 -106.36
CA GLN A 529 -72.26 29.33 -106.71
C GLN A 529 -73.23 30.53 -106.75
N ALA A 530 -73.10 31.47 -105.83
CA ALA A 530 -73.89 32.70 -105.80
C ALA A 530 -73.59 33.61 -107.01
N SER A 531 -72.32 33.67 -107.45
CA SER A 531 -71.90 34.37 -108.67
C SER A 531 -72.45 33.68 -109.94
N MET A 532 -72.52 32.34 -109.96
CA MET A 532 -73.14 31.57 -111.05
C MET A 532 -74.66 31.76 -111.16
N ALA A 533 -75.35 32.08 -110.06
CA ALA A 533 -76.81 32.31 -110.03
C ALA A 533 -77.25 33.72 -110.47
N GLY A 534 -76.31 34.62 -110.80
CA GLY A 534 -76.61 35.97 -111.30
C GLY A 534 -77.37 36.85 -110.31
N ASP A 535 -78.36 37.61 -110.77
CA ASP A 535 -79.11 38.58 -109.94
C ASP A 535 -79.88 37.93 -108.77
N ALA A 536 -80.25 36.65 -108.87
CA ALA A 536 -80.92 35.90 -107.80
C ALA A 536 -79.98 35.51 -106.65
N GLY A 537 -78.67 35.43 -106.89
CA GLY A 537 -77.65 35.01 -105.92
C GLY A 537 -76.99 36.14 -105.13
N ARG A 538 -77.30 37.41 -105.46
CA ARG A 538 -76.58 38.59 -104.95
C ARG A 538 -76.61 38.75 -103.43
N GLY A 539 -77.74 38.42 -102.78
CA GLY A 539 -77.85 38.40 -101.32
C GLY A 539 -77.04 37.27 -100.66
N PHE A 540 -76.93 36.13 -101.33
CA PHE A 540 -76.12 34.99 -100.89
C PHE A 540 -74.62 35.24 -101.03
N ALA A 541 -74.20 35.93 -102.10
CA ALA A 541 -72.79 36.28 -102.33
C ALA A 541 -72.23 37.19 -101.21
N VAL A 542 -73.01 38.17 -100.74
CA VAL A 542 -72.59 39.07 -99.64
C VAL A 542 -72.41 38.29 -98.33
N VAL A 543 -73.30 37.34 -98.04
CA VAL A 543 -73.17 36.48 -96.85
C VAL A 543 -71.96 35.56 -96.97
N ALA A 544 -71.71 35.00 -98.15
CA ALA A 544 -70.55 34.15 -98.41
C ALA A 544 -69.21 34.91 -98.23
N ASP A 545 -69.09 36.14 -98.75
CA ASP A 545 -67.90 36.99 -98.54
C ASP A 545 -67.68 37.33 -97.05
N GLU A 546 -68.75 37.62 -96.30
CA GLU A 546 -68.60 37.92 -94.86
C GLU A 546 -68.22 36.68 -94.04
N VAL A 547 -68.73 35.49 -94.41
CA VAL A 547 -68.32 34.20 -93.81
C VAL A 547 -66.87 33.89 -94.14
N GLN A 548 -66.43 34.14 -95.39
CA GLN A 548 -65.04 33.97 -95.80
C GLN A 548 -64.11 34.87 -94.97
N ARG A 549 -64.44 36.15 -94.86
CA ARG A 549 -63.66 37.12 -94.08
C ARG A 549 -63.64 36.78 -92.58
N LEU A 550 -64.73 36.25 -92.04
CA LEU A 550 -64.78 35.76 -90.66
C LEU A 550 -63.89 34.52 -90.46
N ALA A 551 -63.87 33.60 -91.43
CA ALA A 551 -63.02 32.43 -91.42
C ALA A 551 -61.52 32.81 -91.49
N GLU A 552 -61.13 33.72 -92.38
CA GLU A 552 -59.76 34.25 -92.47
C GLU A 552 -59.31 34.93 -91.17
N ARG A 553 -60.20 35.75 -90.55
CA ARG A 553 -59.92 36.36 -89.24
C ARG A 553 -59.82 35.33 -88.11
N SER A 554 -60.64 34.28 -88.17
CA SER A 554 -60.60 33.18 -87.19
C SER A 554 -59.30 32.40 -87.31
N SER A 555 -58.87 32.05 -88.53
CA SER A 555 -57.58 31.39 -88.79
C SER A 555 -56.38 32.23 -88.34
N ALA A 556 -56.40 33.54 -88.63
CA ALA A 556 -55.35 34.44 -88.15
C ALA A 556 -55.28 34.50 -86.62
N ALA A 557 -56.42 34.48 -85.93
CA ALA A 557 -56.48 34.46 -84.46
C ALA A 557 -56.04 33.11 -83.88
N THR A 558 -56.43 31.97 -84.46
CA THR A 558 -55.98 30.64 -84.03
C THR A 558 -54.47 30.49 -84.17
N ARG A 559 -53.85 30.97 -85.25
CA ARG A 559 -52.38 30.95 -85.40
C ARG A 559 -51.64 31.79 -84.36
N GLN A 560 -52.21 32.92 -83.95
CA GLN A 560 -51.67 33.71 -82.83
C GLN A 560 -51.77 32.94 -81.51
N ILE A 561 -52.91 32.29 -81.24
CA ILE A 561 -53.10 31.44 -80.06
C ILE A 561 -52.14 30.25 -80.10
N GLU A 562 -51.95 29.60 -81.25
CA GLU A 562 -51.03 28.48 -81.43
C GLU A 562 -49.59 28.89 -81.06
N THR A 563 -49.17 30.08 -81.49
CA THR A 563 -47.85 30.63 -81.13
C THR A 563 -47.71 30.84 -79.62
N LEU A 564 -48.75 31.37 -78.96
CA LEU A 564 -48.77 31.53 -77.50
C LEU A 564 -48.75 30.18 -76.77
N VAL A 565 -49.51 29.20 -77.25
CA VAL A 565 -49.55 27.85 -76.66
C VAL A 565 -48.19 27.17 -76.80
N ARG A 566 -47.53 27.26 -77.96
CA ARG A 566 -46.16 26.75 -78.16
C ARG A 566 -45.15 27.42 -77.22
N ALA A 567 -45.28 28.72 -76.98
CA ALA A 567 -44.44 29.42 -76.01
C ALA A 567 -44.67 28.91 -74.58
N ILE A 568 -45.93 28.74 -74.16
CA ILE A 568 -46.27 28.17 -72.84
C ILE A 568 -45.73 26.73 -72.71
N GLN A 569 -45.83 25.91 -73.76
CA GLN A 569 -45.27 24.55 -73.78
C GLN A 569 -43.74 24.55 -73.63
N ALA A 570 -43.04 25.47 -74.30
CA ALA A 570 -41.60 25.63 -74.16
C ALA A 570 -41.21 26.07 -72.74
N ASP A 571 -41.85 27.10 -72.20
CA ASP A 571 -41.60 27.63 -70.86
C ASP A 571 -41.90 26.59 -69.77
N THR A 572 -42.98 25.82 -69.91
CA THR A 572 -43.32 24.73 -68.97
C THR A 572 -42.30 23.60 -69.01
N ASN A 573 -41.81 23.22 -70.19
CA ASN A 573 -40.75 22.22 -70.31
C ASN A 573 -39.43 22.70 -69.69
N GLU A 574 -39.04 23.96 -69.92
CA GLU A 574 -37.86 24.56 -69.30
C GLU A 574 -37.99 24.61 -67.76
N ALA A 575 -39.17 24.97 -67.25
CA ALA A 575 -39.44 24.98 -65.83
C ALA A 575 -39.33 23.59 -65.18
N VAL A 576 -39.78 22.52 -65.88
CA VAL A 576 -39.59 21.13 -65.41
C VAL A 576 -38.12 20.76 -65.33
N ILE A 577 -37.33 21.05 -66.36
CA ILE A 577 -35.88 20.78 -66.38
C ILE A 577 -35.19 21.51 -65.21
N SER A 578 -35.52 22.78 -65.00
CA SER A 578 -35.00 23.57 -63.88
C SER A 578 -35.37 22.98 -62.51
N MET A 579 -36.58 22.45 -62.36
CA MET A 579 -37.00 21.77 -61.12
C MET A 579 -36.26 20.45 -60.89
N GLU A 580 -35.99 19.66 -61.92
CA GLU A 580 -35.18 18.43 -61.81
C GLU A 580 -33.73 18.75 -61.39
N GLN A 581 -33.15 19.80 -61.97
CA GLN A 581 -31.81 20.26 -61.59
C GLN A 581 -31.78 20.77 -60.15
N THR A 582 -32.77 21.57 -59.74
CA THR A 582 -32.89 22.07 -58.37
C THR A 582 -33.07 20.91 -57.37
N THR A 583 -33.85 19.88 -57.74
CA THR A 583 -34.02 18.68 -56.91
C THR A 583 -32.66 17.99 -56.67
N THR A 584 -31.82 17.89 -57.70
CA THR A 584 -30.48 17.31 -57.59
C THR A 584 -29.59 18.13 -56.64
N GLU A 585 -29.63 19.46 -56.72
CA GLU A 585 -28.89 20.34 -55.82
C GLU A 585 -29.36 20.26 -54.37
N VAL A 586 -30.67 20.15 -54.13
CA VAL A 586 -31.23 19.98 -52.78
C VAL A 586 -30.80 18.64 -52.18
N VAL A 587 -30.81 17.55 -52.96
CA VAL A 587 -30.30 16.24 -52.51
C VAL A 587 -28.81 16.31 -52.19
N ARG A 588 -28.02 17.00 -53.01
CA ARG A 588 -26.59 17.24 -52.75
C ARG A 588 -26.38 18.06 -51.47
N GLY A 589 -27.20 19.10 -51.26
CA GLY A 589 -27.18 19.93 -50.05
C GLY A 589 -27.52 19.14 -48.79
N ALA A 590 -28.56 18.30 -48.84
CA ALA A 590 -28.93 17.41 -47.74
C ALA A 590 -27.79 16.43 -47.39
N ARG A 591 -27.10 15.89 -48.41
CA ARG A 591 -25.94 15.00 -48.19
C ARG A 591 -24.77 15.72 -47.52
N LEU A 592 -24.43 16.93 -47.97
CA LEU A 592 -23.36 17.72 -47.33
C LEU A 592 -23.70 18.08 -45.88
N ALA A 593 -24.98 18.38 -45.58
CA ALA A 593 -25.42 18.58 -44.21
C ALA A 593 -25.28 17.30 -43.38
N GLN A 594 -25.67 16.15 -43.92
CA GLN A 594 -25.48 14.85 -43.27
C GLN A 594 -24.00 14.58 -42.95
N ASP A 595 -23.10 14.82 -43.91
CA ASP A 595 -21.66 14.64 -43.71
C ASP A 595 -21.12 15.55 -42.59
N ALA A 596 -21.63 16.79 -42.49
CA ALA A 596 -21.30 17.70 -41.38
C ALA A 596 -21.81 17.20 -40.03
N GLY A 597 -22.98 16.54 -39.99
CA GLY A 597 -23.50 15.89 -38.78
C GLY A 597 -22.60 14.75 -38.30
N VAL A 598 -22.14 13.88 -39.22
CA VAL A 598 -21.20 12.81 -38.89
C VAL A 598 -19.90 13.36 -38.29
N ALA A 599 -19.36 14.45 -38.85
CA ALA A 599 -18.16 15.09 -38.29
C ALA A 599 -18.39 15.66 -36.88
N LEU A 600 -19.59 16.17 -36.58
CA LEU A 600 -19.95 16.64 -35.24
C LEU A 600 -20.13 15.49 -34.24
N GLU A 601 -20.69 14.36 -34.65
CA GLU A 601 -20.72 13.13 -33.84
C GLU A 601 -19.30 12.63 -33.51
N GLU A 602 -18.38 12.70 -34.47
CA GLU A 602 -16.98 12.35 -34.22
C GLU A 602 -16.32 13.29 -33.19
N ILE A 603 -16.55 14.61 -33.31
CA ILE A 603 -16.08 15.61 -32.33
C ILE A 603 -16.66 15.33 -30.94
N GLU A 604 -17.94 14.96 -30.85
CA GLU A 604 -18.59 14.58 -29.60
C GLU A 604 -17.89 13.37 -28.96
N GLY A 605 -17.63 12.31 -29.74
CA GLY A 605 -16.94 11.10 -29.29
C GLY A 605 -15.51 11.36 -28.80
N VAL A 606 -14.75 12.15 -29.56
CA VAL A 606 -13.38 12.56 -29.18
C VAL A 606 -13.41 13.41 -27.91
N SER A 607 -14.35 14.34 -27.79
CA SER A 607 -14.47 15.22 -26.61
C SER A 607 -14.84 14.43 -25.35
N LYS A 608 -15.73 13.43 -25.45
CA LYS A 608 -16.04 12.50 -24.36
C LYS A 608 -14.83 11.69 -23.93
N THR A 609 -14.06 11.18 -24.89
CA THR A 609 -12.82 10.45 -24.61
C THR A 609 -11.79 11.35 -23.92
N LEU A 610 -11.67 12.60 -24.37
CA LEU A 610 -10.78 13.60 -23.77
C LEU A 610 -11.17 13.88 -22.31
N ALA A 611 -12.46 14.04 -22.00
CA ALA A 611 -12.93 14.23 -20.64
C ALA A 611 -12.56 13.04 -19.72
N ALA A 612 -12.71 11.80 -20.21
CA ALA A 612 -12.33 10.60 -19.45
C ALA A 612 -10.80 10.51 -19.19
N LEU A 613 -9.98 10.87 -20.18
CA LEU A 613 -8.53 10.93 -20.03
C LEU A 613 -8.12 11.99 -19.00
N ILE A 614 -8.75 13.16 -19.04
CA ILE A 614 -8.50 14.24 -18.10
C ILE A 614 -8.89 13.85 -16.67
N GLN A 615 -10.02 13.16 -16.49
CA GLN A 615 -10.40 12.62 -15.18
C GLN A 615 -9.34 11.64 -14.65
N SER A 616 -8.76 10.82 -15.53
CA SER A 616 -7.67 9.91 -15.17
C SER A 616 -6.40 10.67 -14.76
N ILE A 617 -6.06 11.77 -15.45
CA ILE A 617 -4.95 12.66 -15.08
C ILE A 617 -5.20 13.29 -13.71
N SER A 618 -6.41 13.78 -13.43
CA SER A 618 -6.78 14.36 -12.13
C SER A 618 -6.63 13.34 -11.00
N ASN A 619 -7.11 12.11 -11.20
CA ASN A 619 -6.94 11.03 -10.23
C ASN A 619 -5.46 10.68 -9.99
N ALA A 620 -4.66 10.60 -11.06
CA ALA A 620 -3.23 10.35 -10.97
C ALA A 620 -2.49 11.49 -10.23
N ALA A 621 -2.84 12.74 -10.51
CA ALA A 621 -2.29 13.90 -9.80
C ALA A 621 -2.61 13.82 -8.29
N GLN A 622 -3.85 13.51 -7.92
CA GLN A 622 -4.24 13.36 -6.51
C GLN A 622 -3.44 12.25 -5.78
N GLN A 623 -3.18 11.13 -6.47
CA GLN A 623 -2.34 10.06 -5.94
C GLN A 623 -0.87 10.49 -5.80
N GLN A 624 -0.35 11.26 -6.76
CA GLN A 624 1.00 11.83 -6.68
C GLN A 624 1.13 12.83 -5.53
N THR A 625 0.15 13.69 -5.28
CA THR A 625 0.15 14.60 -4.12
C THR A 625 0.22 13.83 -2.80
N THR A 626 -0.56 12.76 -2.68
CA THR A 626 -0.53 11.88 -1.50
C THR A 626 0.85 11.24 -1.31
N SER A 627 1.44 10.76 -2.41
CA SER A 627 2.78 10.15 -2.41
C SER A 627 3.86 11.17 -2.03
N ALA A 628 3.81 12.38 -2.59
CA ALA A 628 4.73 13.47 -2.26
C ALA A 628 4.64 13.84 -0.76
N GLY A 629 3.44 13.87 -0.19
CA GLY A 629 3.23 14.06 1.24
C GLY A 629 3.90 12.96 2.09
N GLN A 630 3.76 11.70 1.68
CA GLN A 630 4.41 10.57 2.38
C GLN A 630 5.94 10.62 2.26
N ILE A 631 6.49 11.00 1.10
CA ILE A 631 7.94 11.18 0.92
C ILE A 631 8.42 12.33 1.81
N SER A 632 7.69 13.44 1.89
CA SER A 632 8.03 14.58 2.78
C SER A 632 8.08 14.16 4.26
N LEU A 633 7.09 13.38 4.73
CA LEU A 633 7.12 12.81 6.08
C LEU A 633 8.33 11.90 6.30
N THR A 634 8.66 11.07 5.31
CA THR A 634 9.82 10.18 5.37
C THR A 634 11.12 10.98 5.45
N MET A 635 11.27 12.06 4.68
CA MET A 635 12.44 12.94 4.73
C MET A 635 12.61 13.60 6.10
N ASN A 636 11.52 14.01 6.76
CA ASN A 636 11.58 14.52 8.14
C ASN A 636 12.11 13.47 9.13
N VAL A 637 11.67 12.20 8.99
CA VAL A 637 12.18 11.11 9.83
C VAL A 637 13.67 10.85 9.57
N ILE A 638 14.08 10.82 8.30
CA ILE A 638 15.50 10.64 7.93
C ILE A 638 16.33 11.81 8.47
N GLN A 639 15.84 13.06 8.41
CA GLN A 639 16.50 14.22 8.98
C GLN A 639 16.73 14.06 10.49
N GLN A 640 15.73 13.58 11.23
CA GLN A 640 15.84 13.32 12.66
C GLN A 640 16.87 12.23 12.97
N ILE A 641 16.84 11.12 12.23
CA ILE A 641 17.81 10.02 12.39
C ILE A 641 19.22 10.51 12.07
N THR A 642 19.39 11.33 11.04
CA THR A 642 20.68 11.91 10.63
C THR A 642 21.24 12.83 11.72
N SER A 643 20.40 13.69 12.31
CA SER A 643 20.77 14.53 13.45
C SER A 643 21.17 13.73 14.68
N GLN A 644 20.42 12.65 14.98
CA GLN A 644 20.75 11.74 16.07
C GLN A 644 22.07 10.99 15.81
N THR A 645 22.32 10.58 14.57
CA THR A 645 23.56 9.90 14.16
C THR A 645 24.76 10.82 14.27
N SER A 646 24.65 12.07 13.83
CA SER A 646 25.69 13.09 13.99
C SER A 646 26.01 13.34 15.47
N SER A 647 24.98 13.52 16.29
CA SER A 647 25.11 13.72 17.74
C SER A 647 25.75 12.51 18.44
N GLY A 648 25.28 11.30 18.12
CA GLY A 648 25.82 10.05 18.66
C GLY A 648 27.26 9.78 18.24
N SER A 649 27.63 10.12 17.01
CA SER A 649 29.01 10.01 16.51
C SER A 649 29.94 10.98 17.24
N THR A 650 29.49 12.21 17.48
CA THR A 650 30.23 13.21 18.27
C THR A 650 30.44 12.74 19.71
N ALA A 651 29.40 12.23 20.37
CA ALA A 651 29.50 11.67 21.72
C ALA A 651 30.41 10.43 21.80
N THR A 652 30.41 9.61 20.74
CA THR A 652 31.31 8.47 20.60
C THR A 652 32.76 8.94 20.49
N ALA A 653 33.05 9.93 19.63
CA ALA A 653 34.37 10.51 19.50
C ALA A 653 34.90 11.08 20.83
N GLU A 654 34.04 11.71 21.63
CA GLU A 654 34.38 12.21 22.96
C GLU A 654 34.69 11.06 23.95
N SER A 655 33.84 10.03 23.97
CA SER A 655 34.02 8.85 24.83
C SER A 655 35.32 8.09 24.51
N ILE A 656 35.62 7.94 23.22
CA ILE A 656 36.87 7.36 22.72
C ILE A 656 38.07 8.23 23.11
N GLY A 657 37.93 9.56 23.07
CA GLY A 657 38.94 10.48 23.60
C GLY A 657 39.24 10.27 25.08
N ASN A 658 38.24 9.90 25.89
CA ASN A 658 38.44 9.55 27.30
C ASN A 658 39.13 8.17 27.47
N LEU A 659 38.79 7.18 26.63
CA LEU A 659 39.49 5.90 26.60
C LEU A 659 40.97 6.06 26.21
N ALA A 660 41.29 6.97 25.29
CA ALA A 660 42.66 7.32 24.95
C ALA A 660 43.45 7.80 26.18
N LYS A 661 42.83 8.65 27.00
CA LYS A 661 43.41 9.15 28.26
C LYS A 661 43.63 8.01 29.26
N MET A 662 42.65 7.11 29.41
CA MET A 662 42.77 5.95 30.32
C MET A 662 43.87 4.99 29.88
N ALA A 663 43.98 4.66 28.59
CA ALA A 663 45.06 3.84 28.05
C ALA A 663 46.44 4.48 28.28
N SER A 664 46.55 5.79 28.11
CA SER A 664 47.75 6.56 28.41
C SER A 664 48.10 6.54 29.91
N GLN A 665 47.10 6.65 30.79
CA GLN A 665 47.27 6.53 32.25
C GLN A 665 47.72 5.12 32.64
N LEU A 666 47.11 4.07 32.08
CA LEU A 666 47.50 2.68 32.32
C LEU A 666 48.97 2.44 31.95
N ARG A 667 49.39 2.92 30.76
CA ARG A 667 50.77 2.83 30.31
C ARG A 667 51.73 3.57 31.25
N ARG A 668 51.31 4.72 31.78
CA ARG A 668 52.09 5.50 32.77
C ARG A 668 52.17 4.81 34.12
N SER A 669 51.12 4.11 34.55
CA SER A 669 51.12 3.36 35.82
C SER A 669 52.09 2.18 35.81
N VAL A 670 52.37 1.60 34.63
CA VAL A 670 53.33 0.50 34.49
C VAL A 670 54.72 0.93 34.03
N SER A 671 54.90 2.20 33.62
CA SER A 671 56.22 2.70 33.17
C SER A 671 57.25 2.87 34.30
N GLY A 672 56.81 2.78 35.56
CA GLY A 672 57.71 2.73 36.71
C GLY A 672 58.43 1.39 36.88
N PHE A 673 58.01 0.35 36.15
CA PHE A 673 58.67 -0.95 36.17
C PHE A 673 59.73 -1.04 35.06
N THR A 674 60.99 -1.31 35.44
CA THR A 674 62.09 -1.45 34.49
C THR A 674 62.14 -2.89 33.99
N LEU A 675 61.81 -3.11 32.72
CA LEU A 675 61.96 -4.42 32.08
C LEU A 675 63.39 -4.62 31.56
N PRO A 676 63.91 -5.86 31.55
CA PRO A 676 65.20 -6.14 30.96
C PRO A 676 65.17 -5.75 29.48
N ALA A 677 66.23 -5.10 29.00
CA ALA A 677 66.35 -4.73 27.59
C ALA A 677 66.15 -6.00 26.76
N ALA A 678 65.13 -6.00 25.89
CA ALA A 678 64.84 -7.12 25.02
C ALA A 678 66.14 -7.47 24.27
N ALA A 679 66.67 -8.67 24.53
CA ALA A 679 67.78 -9.19 23.75
C ALA A 679 67.34 -9.13 22.28
N ALA A 680 68.07 -8.35 21.49
CA ALA A 680 67.91 -8.33 20.05
C ALA A 680 68.04 -9.76 19.54
N ALA A 681 66.91 -10.41 19.26
CA ALA A 681 66.85 -11.58 18.42
C ALA A 681 67.22 -11.11 17.01
N GLY A 682 68.52 -11.14 16.74
CA GLY A 682 69.06 -10.98 15.41
C GLY A 682 68.68 -12.16 14.52
N ASP A 683 68.35 -11.78 13.29
CA ASP A 683 68.67 -12.44 12.03
C ASP A 683 67.96 -13.73 11.61
N GLU A 684 67.29 -13.54 10.46
CA GLU A 684 67.28 -14.42 9.28
C GLU A 684 66.72 -15.84 9.44
N GLU A 685 65.50 -16.03 8.94
CA GLU A 685 65.24 -17.23 8.15
C GLU A 685 64.43 -16.89 6.88
N LYS A 686 65.09 -17.14 5.75
CA LYS A 686 64.56 -17.11 4.38
C LYS A 686 63.51 -18.21 4.19
N GLY A 687 62.45 -17.89 3.46
CA GLY A 687 61.50 -18.84 2.89
C GLY A 687 60.50 -18.11 2.01
#